data_AF-A0A178HZW0-F1
#
_entry.id   AF-A0A178HZW0-F1
#
_cell.length_a   1.000
_cell.length_b   1.000
_cell.length_c   1.000
_cell.angle_alpha   90.00
_cell.angle_beta   90.00
_cell.angle_gamma   90.00
#
_symmetry.space_group_name_H-M   'P 1'
#
loop_
_entity.id
_entity.type
_entity.pdbx_description
1 polymer ?
#
loop_
_entity_poly.entity_id
_entity_poly.type
_entity_poly.pdbx_seq_one_letter_code
_entity_poly.pdbx_strand_id
1 'polypeptide(L)'
;MNHDTDPFESLKAVPPAPRPEARARALAAARNAFDAEQAKKSAAAPKGKNPGGRLMSIFASFRRISIMDMRLPIGTAALALLVLPLGVQLYTSTALTPESARPVQQPAMRADADGEVAVAPEGLQATPRPSPAPAAEMAEDMVMAESAPAIAPAPPASILNRAKQADGMALPIGGAGPQGMVMPSPGRMAEPSGDSFAGFDEQRLKVAAEEPVSTFSLDVDTASYAYTRRMLEDGYLPDRDAVRIEELINYFPYDYPPAESADTPFQPDVKVFPTPWNEKTQILQIGIKGFEPVLADTRSNLVFLIDTSGSMDEPDKLPLLKRAFGLLLDQLSGNDTVSIVTYAGSAGIALEPTSADNKARIMAALDQLYAGGSTAGAEGIELAYSLAEQGKIEGGTNRVILATDGDFNVGIDDPEKLKHFISDKRRTGIGLSVLGFGRGNLDDATMQALAQNGNGNASYIANFAEARKVLVEEIGGTLHTIAGDVKVQVEFNPARIAEYRLIGYESRALNREDFNNDAVDAGEVGAGTSVTALYEITPAGAGQVDPLRYGTASAPAGGDELAFLKLRYKLPGSDVSQLLEVPVTPEVVYDDIADAGMDAQFAAAVAAFGQKLKSSAYGTAMDWAEIRALAQAGRGADEGGYRAEFIRLLDMAALLKPDGSASR
;
A
#
# COMPACT_ATOMS: atom_id res chain seq x y z
N MET A 1 55.52 15.21 44.18
CA MET A 1 54.96 14.94 42.84
C MET A 1 53.78 14.01 43.08
N ASN A 2 52.58 14.58 43.15
CA ASN A 2 51.33 13.85 43.36
C ASN A 2 50.82 13.34 42.02
N HIS A 3 50.44 12.06 41.95
CA HIS A 3 49.69 11.49 40.84
C HIS A 3 48.20 11.70 41.11
N ASP A 4 47.53 12.39 40.18
CA ASP A 4 46.07 12.50 40.12
C ASP A 4 45.45 11.13 39.82
N THR A 5 44.60 10.65 40.72
CA THR A 5 43.70 9.52 40.50
C THR A 5 42.41 10.00 39.84
N ASP A 6 42.10 9.44 38.67
CA ASP A 6 40.89 9.68 37.89
C ASP A 6 39.62 9.34 38.72
N PRO A 7 38.68 10.29 38.90
CA PRO A 7 37.46 10.09 39.68
C PRO A 7 36.47 9.07 39.08
N PHE A 8 36.68 8.62 37.84
CA PHE A 8 35.75 7.73 37.13
C PHE A 8 36.09 6.23 37.22
N GLU A 9 37.19 5.82 37.87
CA GLU A 9 37.49 4.39 38.06
C GLU A 9 36.41 3.64 38.87
N SER A 10 35.70 4.33 39.75
CA SER A 10 34.65 3.74 40.61
C SER A 10 33.39 3.27 39.85
N LEU A 11 33.21 3.69 38.59
CA LEU A 11 32.05 3.32 37.77
C LEU A 11 32.25 2.00 37.00
N LYS A 12 33.45 1.40 37.03
CA LYS A 12 33.72 0.11 36.38
C LYS A 12 33.28 -1.12 37.21
N ALA A 13 32.68 -0.92 38.38
CA ALA A 13 32.19 -2.00 39.22
C ALA A 13 30.77 -2.44 38.82
N VAL A 14 30.58 -3.75 38.66
CA VAL A 14 29.27 -4.38 38.42
C VAL A 14 28.31 -4.00 39.56
N PRO A 15 27.11 -3.48 39.28
CA PRO A 15 26.16 -3.09 40.32
C PRO A 15 25.76 -4.31 41.18
N PRO A 16 25.67 -4.16 42.51
CA PRO A 16 25.30 -5.26 43.38
C PRO A 16 23.88 -5.73 43.07
N ALA A 17 23.65 -7.04 43.15
CA ALA A 17 22.33 -7.62 42.95
C ALA A 17 21.29 -6.96 43.87
N PRO A 18 20.07 -6.66 43.38
CA PRO A 18 19.06 -5.96 44.16
C PRO A 18 18.70 -6.77 45.41
N ARG A 19 18.71 -6.08 46.56
CA ARG A 19 18.39 -6.71 47.86
C ARG A 19 16.98 -7.34 47.79
N PRO A 20 16.78 -8.59 48.25
CA PRO A 20 15.49 -9.28 48.16
C PRO A 20 14.31 -8.48 48.73
N GLU A 21 14.55 -7.71 49.79
CA GLU A 21 13.55 -6.84 50.42
C GLU A 21 13.14 -5.64 49.55
N ALA A 22 14.04 -5.11 48.72
CA ALA A 22 13.71 -4.04 47.77
C ALA A 22 12.84 -4.59 46.63
N ARG A 23 13.15 -5.80 46.15
CA ARG A 23 12.33 -6.50 45.14
C ARG A 23 10.93 -6.82 45.66
N ALA A 24 10.82 -7.29 46.91
CA ALA A 24 9.53 -7.56 47.55
C ALA A 24 8.69 -6.29 47.70
N ARG A 25 9.30 -5.16 48.10
CA ARG A 25 8.61 -3.86 48.18
C ARG A 25 8.17 -3.34 46.82
N ALA A 26 9.00 -3.47 45.79
CA ALA A 26 8.65 -3.05 44.43
C ALA A 26 7.47 -3.87 43.88
N LEU A 27 7.46 -5.19 44.09
CA LEU A 27 6.35 -6.07 43.69
C LEU A 27 5.05 -5.76 44.45
N ALA A 28 5.14 -5.47 45.75
CA ALA A 28 3.98 -5.06 46.55
C ALA A 28 3.43 -3.70 46.08
N ALA A 29 4.29 -2.74 45.78
CA ALA A 29 3.88 -1.44 45.25
C ALA A 29 3.21 -1.56 43.87
N ALA A 30 3.78 -2.38 42.97
CA ALA A 30 3.21 -2.65 41.66
C ALA A 30 1.83 -3.32 41.75
N ARG A 31 1.65 -4.28 42.66
CA ARG A 31 0.37 -4.97 42.87
C ARG A 31 -0.70 -4.01 43.42
N ASN A 32 -0.34 -3.16 44.37
CA ASN A 32 -1.25 -2.14 44.90
C ASN A 32 -1.66 -1.11 43.84
N ALA A 33 -0.73 -0.71 42.96
CA ALA A 33 -1.05 0.20 41.85
C ALA A 33 -2.00 -0.45 40.83
N PHE A 34 -1.78 -1.74 40.51
CA PHE A 34 -2.65 -2.51 39.63
C PHE A 34 -4.07 -2.69 40.21
N ASP A 35 -4.18 -3.01 41.50
CA ASP A 35 -5.46 -3.17 42.17
C ASP A 35 -6.23 -1.84 42.24
N ALA A 36 -5.53 -0.71 42.40
CA ALA A 36 -6.12 0.63 42.36
C ALA A 36 -6.64 1.02 40.96
N GLU A 37 -5.94 0.63 39.89
CA GLU A 37 -6.38 0.77 38.49
C GLU A 37 -7.63 -0.07 38.19
N GLN A 38 -7.66 -1.32 38.65
CA GLN A 38 -8.82 -2.22 38.50
C GLN A 38 -10.07 -1.69 39.24
N ALA A 39 -9.89 -1.12 40.43
CA ALA A 39 -10.97 -0.50 41.19
C ALA A 39 -11.58 0.70 40.46
N LYS A 40 -10.77 1.49 39.72
CA LYS A 40 -11.25 2.61 38.90
C LYS A 40 -12.01 2.14 37.66
N LYS A 41 -11.57 1.06 37.01
CA LYS A 41 -12.27 0.47 35.84
C LYS A 41 -13.62 -0.16 36.22
N SER A 42 -13.80 -0.57 37.47
CA SER A 42 -15.02 -1.21 37.95
C SER A 42 -16.11 -0.22 38.44
N ALA A 43 -15.83 1.08 38.45
CA ALA A 43 -16.70 2.12 39.03
C ALA A 43 -17.35 3.06 38.00
N ALA A 44 -17.65 2.58 36.79
CA ALA A 44 -18.49 3.31 35.84
C ALA A 44 -19.98 2.97 36.06
N ALA A 45 -20.73 3.93 36.59
CA ALA A 45 -22.18 3.85 36.76
C ALA A 45 -22.93 3.82 35.40
N PRO A 46 -24.02 3.05 35.24
CA PRO A 46 -24.73 2.93 33.98
C PRO A 46 -25.64 4.14 33.73
N LYS A 47 -25.41 4.86 32.63
CA LYS A 47 -26.39 5.81 32.04
C LYS A 47 -27.43 5.02 31.24
N GLY A 48 -28.70 5.22 31.58
CA GLY A 48 -29.85 4.48 31.02
C GLY A 48 -30.16 4.77 29.56
N LYS A 49 -30.80 3.78 28.90
CA LYS A 49 -31.52 3.91 27.63
C LYS A 49 -32.92 3.31 27.79
N ASN A 50 -33.90 4.00 27.22
CA ASN A 50 -35.33 3.65 27.23
C ASN A 50 -35.66 2.39 26.40
N PRO A 51 -36.81 1.74 26.64
CA PRO A 51 -37.08 0.36 26.23
C PRO A 51 -37.85 0.26 24.90
N GLY A 52 -37.57 -0.78 24.11
CA GLY A 52 -38.42 -1.13 22.97
C GLY A 52 -37.91 -2.30 22.13
N GLY A 53 -38.35 -3.52 22.47
CA GLY A 53 -38.75 -4.52 21.45
C GLY A 53 -37.88 -5.77 21.24
N ARG A 54 -38.25 -6.86 21.95
CA ARG A 54 -38.30 -8.30 21.51
C ARG A 54 -36.96 -9.03 21.25
N LEU A 55 -36.79 -10.34 21.47
CA LEU A 55 -37.36 -11.42 22.31
C LEU A 55 -36.52 -12.69 21.99
N MET A 56 -35.99 -13.39 23.02
CA MET A 56 -35.66 -14.84 23.10
C MET A 56 -34.58 -15.41 22.13
N SER A 57 -33.79 -16.45 22.46
CA SER A 57 -33.89 -17.57 23.42
C SER A 57 -32.48 -18.11 23.78
N ILE A 58 -32.12 -18.26 25.05
CA ILE A 58 -32.04 -19.53 25.83
C ILE A 58 -31.10 -20.60 25.22
N PHE A 59 -29.90 -20.80 25.80
CA PHE A 59 -29.60 -21.97 26.67
C PHE A 59 -28.26 -21.78 27.40
N ALA A 60 -28.32 -21.99 28.72
CA ALA A 60 -27.20 -22.00 29.66
C ALA A 60 -26.94 -23.45 30.11
N SER A 61 -25.67 -23.85 30.28
CA SER A 61 -25.15 -24.91 31.19
C SER A 61 -23.70 -25.19 30.76
N PHE A 62 -22.65 -25.38 31.56
CA PHE A 62 -22.44 -25.40 33.00
C PHE A 62 -20.93 -25.15 33.24
N ARG A 63 -20.60 -24.81 34.48
CA ARG A 63 -19.25 -24.49 34.97
C ARG A 63 -18.22 -25.61 34.79
N ARG A 64 -17.06 -25.21 34.26
CA ARG A 64 -15.71 -25.23 34.89
C ARG A 64 -15.60 -26.08 36.18
N ILE A 65 -14.93 -27.23 36.10
CA ILE A 65 -14.06 -27.76 37.17
C ILE A 65 -12.70 -28.02 36.53
N SER A 66 -11.68 -27.36 37.09
CA SER A 66 -10.26 -27.65 36.89
C SER A 66 -9.80 -28.49 38.08
N ILE A 67 -9.01 -29.55 37.84
CA ILE A 67 -7.97 -30.04 38.75
C ILE A 67 -6.99 -30.91 37.93
N MET A 68 -5.74 -30.79 38.34
CA MET A 68 -4.47 -31.12 37.69
C MET A 68 -4.03 -32.57 37.95
N ASP A 69 -3.05 -32.99 37.14
CA ASP A 69 -2.02 -34.02 37.34
C ASP A 69 -2.21 -35.51 36.94
N MET A 70 -1.28 -35.89 36.03
CA MET A 70 -0.53 -37.15 35.91
C MET A 70 -1.27 -38.50 35.86
N ARG A 71 -1.25 -39.14 34.67
CA ARG A 71 -0.58 -40.45 34.38
C ARG A 71 -1.09 -41.06 33.06
N LEU A 72 -0.17 -41.41 32.17
CA LEU A 72 -0.39 -42.40 31.10
C LEU A 72 -0.80 -43.76 31.72
N PRO A 73 -1.75 -44.49 31.11
CA PRO A 73 -1.33 -45.65 30.32
C PRO A 73 -2.15 -45.92 29.04
N ILE A 74 -1.42 -46.32 28.00
CA ILE A 74 -1.69 -47.42 27.05
C ILE A 74 -3.15 -47.93 26.98
N GLY A 75 -3.80 -47.70 25.84
CA GLY A 75 -4.93 -48.52 25.40
C GLY A 75 -5.91 -47.79 24.50
N THR A 76 -5.73 -47.87 23.18
CA THR A 76 -6.79 -47.87 22.14
C THR A 76 -6.19 -47.92 20.72
N ALA A 77 -5.37 -48.94 20.45
CA ALA A 77 -4.97 -49.31 19.09
C ALA A 77 -5.97 -50.29 18.42
N ALA A 78 -7.27 -50.17 18.69
CA ALA A 78 -8.24 -51.22 18.34
C ALA A 78 -9.53 -50.74 17.66
N LEU A 79 -9.58 -49.50 17.13
CA LEU A 79 -10.76 -48.98 16.41
C LEU A 79 -10.52 -48.61 14.94
N ALA A 80 -9.27 -48.72 14.44
CA ALA A 80 -8.94 -48.43 13.04
C ALA A 80 -9.09 -49.64 12.09
N LEU A 81 -9.36 -50.86 12.60
CA LEU A 81 -9.38 -52.09 11.79
C LEU A 81 -10.76 -52.53 11.27
N LEU A 82 -11.82 -51.75 11.50
CA LEU A 82 -13.19 -52.14 11.12
C LEU A 82 -13.81 -51.32 9.96
N VAL A 83 -13.17 -50.26 9.47
CA VAL A 83 -13.73 -49.39 8.42
C VAL A 83 -13.14 -49.65 7.02
N LEU A 84 -12.00 -50.34 6.94
CA LEU A 84 -11.32 -50.64 5.68
C LEU A 84 -11.98 -51.72 4.79
N PRO A 85 -12.77 -52.70 5.28
CA PRO A 85 -13.39 -53.70 4.39
C PRO A 85 -14.64 -53.19 3.64
N LEU A 86 -15.24 -52.06 4.06
CA LEU A 86 -16.49 -51.57 3.46
C LEU A 86 -16.26 -50.67 2.22
N GLY A 87 -15.12 -49.98 2.16
CA GLY A 87 -14.79 -49.06 1.06
C GLY A 87 -14.43 -49.76 -0.26
N VAL A 88 -13.80 -50.94 -0.18
CA VAL A 88 -13.36 -51.70 -1.38
C VAL A 88 -14.53 -52.38 -2.11
N GLN A 89 -15.62 -52.68 -1.40
CA GLN A 89 -16.82 -53.29 -1.98
C GLN A 89 -17.71 -52.27 -2.73
N LEU A 90 -17.64 -50.99 -2.36
CA LEU A 90 -18.38 -49.91 -3.03
C LEU A 90 -17.65 -49.37 -4.27
N TYR A 91 -16.32 -49.43 -4.30
CA TYR A 91 -15.53 -48.98 -5.45
C TYR A 91 -15.61 -49.94 -6.65
N THR A 92 -15.87 -51.22 -6.43
CA THR A 92 -15.88 -52.24 -7.50
C THR A 92 -17.21 -52.43 -8.22
N SER A 93 -18.30 -51.78 -7.78
CA SER A 93 -19.66 -52.01 -8.31
C SER A 93 -20.23 -50.90 -9.19
N THR A 94 -19.51 -49.80 -9.42
CA THR A 94 -20.02 -48.66 -10.22
C THR A 94 -18.98 -48.13 -11.21
N ALA A 95 -18.53 -48.98 -12.13
CA ALA A 95 -17.83 -48.55 -13.34
C ALA A 95 -18.80 -48.61 -14.54
N LEU A 96 -19.06 -47.45 -15.17
CA LEU A 96 -19.60 -47.34 -16.52
C LEU A 96 -18.59 -46.52 -17.34
N THR A 97 -17.79 -47.21 -18.16
CA THR A 97 -16.95 -46.63 -19.21
C THR A 97 -17.48 -47.09 -20.57
N PRO A 98 -17.53 -46.20 -21.60
CA PRO A 98 -17.68 -46.63 -22.98
C PRO A 98 -16.33 -46.91 -23.64
N GLU A 99 -16.40 -47.83 -24.60
CA GLU A 99 -15.35 -48.56 -25.31
C GLU A 99 -14.87 -47.81 -26.57
N SER A 100 -13.55 -47.71 -26.81
CA SER A 100 -12.95 -47.84 -28.16
C SER A 100 -11.41 -47.80 -28.18
N ALA A 101 -10.87 -48.65 -29.06
CA ALA A 101 -9.54 -48.68 -29.71
C ALA A 101 -8.44 -49.62 -29.14
N ARG A 102 -7.83 -50.35 -30.09
CA ARG A 102 -7.11 -51.64 -29.99
C ARG A 102 -5.64 -51.54 -29.54
N PRO A 103 -5.01 -52.64 -29.07
CA PRO A 103 -3.61 -52.67 -28.65
C PRO A 103 -2.64 -53.01 -29.80
N VAL A 104 -1.45 -52.41 -29.79
CA VAL A 104 -0.27 -52.82 -30.57
C VAL A 104 0.85 -53.22 -29.60
N GLN A 105 1.50 -54.34 -29.92
CA GLN A 105 2.51 -55.06 -29.14
C GLN A 105 3.84 -54.31 -28.99
N GLN A 106 4.45 -54.51 -27.82
CA GLN A 106 5.82 -54.14 -27.44
C GLN A 106 6.87 -55.07 -28.10
N PRO A 107 8.16 -54.70 -28.12
CA PRO A 107 9.03 -55.28 -27.08
C PRO A 107 10.12 -54.35 -26.52
N ALA A 108 10.55 -54.68 -25.30
CA ALA A 108 11.59 -54.05 -24.51
C ALA A 108 12.94 -54.80 -24.58
N MET A 109 14.04 -54.08 -24.30
CA MET A 109 15.35 -54.45 -23.70
C MET A 109 16.44 -53.50 -24.27
N ARG A 110 17.45 -53.00 -23.57
CA ARG A 110 18.13 -53.37 -22.30
C ARG A 110 18.96 -52.15 -21.85
N ALA A 111 19.17 -52.04 -20.54
CA ALA A 111 20.26 -51.26 -19.95
C ALA A 111 21.56 -52.09 -19.96
N ASP A 112 22.70 -51.45 -20.18
CA ASP A 112 24.01 -51.87 -19.68
C ASP A 112 24.92 -50.63 -19.55
N ALA A 113 25.72 -50.64 -18.48
CA ALA A 113 26.70 -49.65 -18.10
C ALA A 113 28.13 -50.10 -18.52
N ASP A 114 29.08 -49.18 -18.30
CA ASP A 114 30.55 -49.30 -18.31
C ASP A 114 31.30 -48.92 -19.61
N GLY A 115 32.27 -48.00 -19.45
CA GLY A 115 33.30 -47.71 -20.47
C GLY A 115 33.95 -46.32 -20.37
N GLU A 116 35.01 -46.21 -19.58
CA GLU A 116 35.88 -45.06 -19.34
C GLU A 116 36.82 -44.69 -20.53
N VAL A 117 37.13 -43.38 -20.64
CA VAL A 117 38.33 -42.66 -21.17
C VAL A 117 38.85 -42.98 -22.59
N ALA A 118 39.01 -41.94 -23.44
CA ALA A 118 40.33 -41.36 -23.83
C ALA A 118 40.36 -40.59 -25.19
N VAL A 119 40.86 -39.34 -25.10
CA VAL A 119 41.66 -38.51 -26.05
C VAL A 119 41.14 -38.10 -27.45
N ALA A 120 41.14 -36.79 -27.68
CA ALA A 120 41.19 -36.05 -28.96
C ALA A 120 42.61 -36.18 -29.61
N PRO A 121 42.98 -35.59 -30.79
CA PRO A 121 42.43 -34.46 -31.57
C PRO A 121 42.19 -34.84 -33.06
N GLU A 122 41.76 -34.05 -34.03
CA GLU A 122 42.11 -32.71 -34.55
C GLU A 122 41.05 -32.44 -35.67
N GLY A 123 40.34 -31.31 -35.72
CA GLY A 123 40.72 -30.16 -36.56
C GLY A 123 39.77 -29.99 -37.77
N LEU A 124 39.12 -28.81 -37.90
CA LEU A 124 38.98 -28.02 -39.14
C LEU A 124 37.93 -26.88 -38.98
N GLN A 125 38.49 -25.67 -38.93
CA GLN A 125 38.09 -24.43 -39.63
C GLN A 125 36.88 -23.60 -39.18
N ALA A 126 37.23 -22.36 -38.85
CA ALA A 126 36.38 -21.20 -38.63
C ALA A 126 36.32 -20.28 -39.87
N THR A 127 35.42 -19.30 -39.78
CA THR A 127 35.27 -18.00 -40.50
C THR A 127 34.24 -17.96 -41.66
N PRO A 128 33.71 -16.77 -42.02
CA PRO A 128 33.29 -15.61 -41.20
C PRO A 128 31.94 -14.96 -41.62
N ARG A 129 31.51 -13.93 -40.86
CA ARG A 129 30.43 -12.97 -41.14
C ARG A 129 30.57 -12.27 -42.51
N PRO A 130 29.50 -11.59 -42.97
CA PRO A 130 29.68 -10.21 -43.43
C PRO A 130 28.61 -9.22 -42.91
N SER A 131 29.07 -8.03 -42.54
CA SER A 131 28.37 -6.75 -42.77
C SER A 131 28.95 -6.11 -44.02
N PRO A 132 28.21 -5.20 -44.66
CA PRO A 132 28.75 -3.85 -44.85
C PRO A 132 27.74 -2.74 -44.54
N ALA A 133 28.29 -1.57 -44.19
CA ALA A 133 27.62 -0.29 -43.91
C ALA A 133 27.56 0.60 -45.19
N PRO A 134 27.48 1.95 -45.12
CA PRO A 134 26.26 2.77 -45.17
C PRO A 134 26.27 3.86 -46.29
N ALA A 135 25.12 4.51 -46.55
CA ALA A 135 24.93 5.80 -47.28
C ALA A 135 23.41 6.00 -47.51
N ALA A 136 22.77 7.16 -47.62
CA ALA A 136 23.09 8.59 -47.49
C ALA A 136 21.74 9.35 -47.53
N GLU A 137 21.77 10.61 -47.11
CA GLU A 137 20.70 11.62 -47.20
C GLU A 137 20.14 11.78 -48.62
N MET A 138 18.84 12.04 -48.73
CA MET A 138 18.26 12.84 -49.82
C MET A 138 17.09 13.68 -49.29
N ALA A 139 17.31 14.99 -49.28
CA ALA A 139 16.27 16.02 -49.36
C ALA A 139 15.99 16.34 -50.83
N GLU A 140 14.74 16.69 -51.16
CA GLU A 140 14.23 17.54 -52.25
C GLU A 140 12.72 17.24 -52.36
N ASP A 141 11.83 18.09 -51.84
CA ASP A 141 11.28 19.31 -52.44
C ASP A 141 10.51 19.07 -53.76
N MET A 142 9.18 19.12 -53.70
CA MET A 142 8.33 19.37 -54.87
C MET A 142 7.03 20.08 -54.46
N VAL A 143 6.96 21.33 -54.89
CA VAL A 143 5.83 22.28 -54.90
C VAL A 143 4.96 21.97 -56.14
N MET A 144 3.62 21.92 -56.16
CA MET A 144 2.64 23.02 -56.23
C MET A 144 1.19 22.48 -56.42
N ALA A 145 0.21 23.16 -55.80
CA ALA A 145 -1.15 23.58 -56.25
C ALA A 145 -2.16 22.53 -56.81
N GLU A 146 -3.49 22.55 -56.59
CA GLU A 146 -4.48 23.52 -56.11
C GLU A 146 -5.83 22.83 -55.78
N SER A 147 -6.70 23.52 -55.02
CA SER A 147 -8.19 23.48 -54.97
C SER A 147 -8.88 22.80 -53.77
N ALA A 148 -9.55 23.64 -52.97
CA ALA A 148 -10.51 23.32 -51.91
C ALA A 148 -11.94 23.17 -52.47
N PRO A 149 -12.90 22.63 -51.67
CA PRO A 149 -13.77 23.56 -50.95
C PRO A 149 -14.13 23.18 -49.50
N ALA A 150 -14.62 24.19 -48.79
CA ALA A 150 -15.01 24.24 -47.39
C ALA A 150 -16.24 23.38 -47.02
N ILE A 151 -16.29 22.93 -45.75
CA ILE A 151 -17.49 22.39 -45.10
C ILE A 151 -17.78 23.23 -43.85
N ALA A 152 -18.97 23.82 -43.80
CA ALA A 152 -19.53 24.53 -42.66
C ALA A 152 -20.51 23.62 -41.88
N PRO A 153 -20.75 23.88 -40.58
CA PRO A 153 -21.51 23.00 -39.68
C PRO A 153 -23.03 23.20 -39.73
N ALA A 154 -23.79 22.15 -39.40
CA ALA A 154 -25.25 22.14 -39.35
C ALA A 154 -25.81 22.56 -37.96
N PRO A 155 -26.99 23.20 -37.89
CA PRO A 155 -27.57 23.76 -36.66
C PRO A 155 -28.47 22.79 -35.86
N PRO A 156 -28.78 23.08 -34.58
CA PRO A 156 -29.55 22.22 -33.68
C PRO A 156 -31.07 22.40 -33.84
N ALA A 157 -31.83 21.30 -33.69
CA ALA A 157 -33.28 21.31 -33.69
C ALA A 157 -33.84 21.51 -32.27
N SER A 158 -34.55 22.63 -32.08
CA SER A 158 -35.34 22.98 -30.91
C SER A 158 -36.66 22.18 -30.85
N ILE A 159 -36.99 21.58 -29.69
CA ILE A 159 -38.36 21.10 -29.43
C ILE A 159 -39.07 22.11 -28.52
N LEU A 160 -40.14 22.68 -29.07
CA LEU A 160 -41.03 23.65 -28.46
C LEU A 160 -42.11 22.94 -27.63
N ASN A 161 -42.38 23.46 -26.43
CA ASN A 161 -43.55 23.15 -25.62
C ASN A 161 -44.87 23.44 -26.39
N ARG A 162 -45.84 22.52 -26.30
CA ARG A 162 -47.26 22.85 -26.43
C ARG A 162 -48.14 21.91 -25.61
N ALA A 163 -48.69 22.46 -24.54
CA ALA A 163 -49.83 21.92 -23.81
C ALA A 163 -51.14 22.10 -24.62
N LYS A 164 -52.08 21.14 -24.50
CA LYS A 164 -53.52 21.40 -24.36
C LYS A 164 -54.31 20.14 -24.01
N GLN A 165 -55.23 20.32 -23.07
CA GLN A 165 -56.28 19.42 -22.56
C GLN A 165 -57.32 19.03 -23.62
N ALA A 166 -57.96 17.87 -23.43
CA ALA A 166 -59.38 17.66 -23.73
C ALA A 166 -59.96 16.50 -22.88
N ASP A 167 -61.17 16.74 -22.36
CA ASP A 167 -61.98 15.94 -21.46
C ASP A 167 -62.57 14.64 -22.06
N GLY A 168 -62.69 13.63 -21.19
CA GLY A 168 -63.89 12.82 -20.89
C GLY A 168 -64.74 12.16 -21.99
N MET A 169 -64.80 10.82 -21.97
CA MET A 169 -66.05 10.06 -21.73
C MET A 169 -65.77 8.56 -21.48
N ALA A 170 -66.50 8.01 -20.50
CA ALA A 170 -66.41 6.63 -20.03
C ALA A 170 -67.43 5.71 -20.73
N LEU A 171 -67.06 4.43 -20.90
CA LEU A 171 -67.99 3.28 -20.94
C LEU A 171 -67.29 2.06 -20.31
N PRO A 172 -67.95 1.31 -19.40
CA PRO A 172 -67.36 0.14 -18.75
C PRO A 172 -67.87 -1.21 -19.30
N ILE A 173 -67.16 -2.27 -18.89
CA ILE A 173 -67.55 -3.69 -18.75
C ILE A 173 -66.88 -4.66 -19.75
N GLY A 174 -66.20 -5.67 -19.17
CA GLY A 174 -66.15 -7.03 -19.70
C GLY A 174 -64.75 -7.64 -19.73
N GLY A 175 -64.36 -8.32 -18.64
CA GLY A 175 -63.01 -8.85 -18.45
C GLY A 175 -62.66 -10.11 -19.25
N ALA A 176 -61.35 -10.27 -19.48
CA ALA A 176 -60.58 -11.52 -19.47
C ALA A 176 -59.10 -11.10 -19.56
N GLY A 177 -58.35 -11.20 -18.45
CA GLY A 177 -56.98 -10.72 -18.36
C GLY A 177 -55.98 -11.64 -19.09
N PRO A 178 -55.04 -11.09 -19.86
CA PRO A 178 -53.81 -11.80 -20.21
C PRO A 178 -52.75 -11.55 -19.14
N GLN A 179 -52.03 -12.62 -18.85
CA GLN A 179 -50.92 -12.75 -17.90
C GLN A 179 -49.95 -11.57 -17.97
N GLY A 180 -49.69 -10.95 -16.82
CA GLY A 180 -48.71 -9.89 -16.69
C GLY A 180 -47.33 -10.42 -17.06
N MET A 181 -46.75 -9.87 -18.14
CA MET A 181 -45.31 -9.84 -18.29
C MET A 181 -44.73 -9.19 -17.04
N VAL A 182 -44.00 -9.97 -16.26
CA VAL A 182 -43.16 -9.45 -15.18
C VAL A 182 -42.08 -8.63 -15.88
N MET A 183 -42.24 -7.31 -15.90
CA MET A 183 -41.14 -6.40 -16.20
C MET A 183 -40.05 -6.72 -15.18
N PRO A 184 -38.81 -7.02 -15.60
CA PRO A 184 -37.72 -7.16 -14.64
C PRO A 184 -37.65 -5.83 -13.89
N SER A 185 -37.74 -5.90 -12.55
CA SER A 185 -37.46 -4.76 -11.70
C SER A 185 -36.15 -4.13 -12.17
N PRO A 186 -36.05 -2.79 -12.25
CA PRO A 186 -34.76 -2.15 -12.45
C PRO A 186 -33.81 -2.77 -11.45
N GLY A 187 -32.75 -3.42 -11.94
CA GLY A 187 -31.78 -4.08 -11.10
C GLY A 187 -31.42 -3.10 -9.99
N ARG A 188 -31.45 -3.55 -8.74
CA ARG A 188 -30.77 -2.84 -7.67
C ARG A 188 -29.37 -2.61 -8.21
N MET A 189 -29.03 -1.34 -8.49
CA MET A 189 -27.65 -0.95 -8.71
C MET A 189 -26.90 -1.55 -7.52
N ALA A 190 -25.92 -2.41 -7.81
CA ALA A 190 -25.08 -2.97 -6.77
C ALA A 190 -24.53 -1.80 -5.96
N GLU A 191 -24.83 -1.75 -4.66
CA GLU A 191 -24.20 -0.74 -3.81
C GLU A 191 -22.67 -0.94 -3.90
N PRO A 192 -21.89 0.14 -4.02
CA PRO A 192 -20.45 0.02 -4.17
C PRO A 192 -19.87 -0.56 -2.88
N SER A 193 -19.10 -1.64 -3.04
CA SER A 193 -18.11 -2.26 -2.13
C SER A 193 -18.46 -2.38 -0.63
N GLY A 194 -18.28 -3.56 -0.05
CA GLY A 194 -18.31 -3.77 1.40
C GLY A 194 -17.13 -3.15 2.17
N ASP A 195 -16.40 -2.21 1.57
CA ASP A 195 -15.19 -1.61 2.12
C ASP A 195 -15.58 -0.63 3.24
N SER A 196 -15.02 -0.80 4.43
CA SER A 196 -15.25 0.10 5.56
C SER A 196 -14.02 0.97 5.82
N PHE A 197 -14.22 2.28 5.91
CA PHE A 197 -13.15 3.23 6.25
C PHE A 197 -13.38 3.79 7.66
N ALA A 198 -12.32 3.85 8.46
CA ALA A 198 -12.38 4.52 9.74
C ALA A 198 -12.37 6.04 9.51
N GLY A 199 -13.41 6.74 9.98
CA GLY A 199 -13.43 8.20 9.93
C GLY A 199 -12.34 8.82 10.81
N PHE A 200 -11.81 9.95 10.37
CA PHE A 200 -10.78 10.70 11.08
C PHE A 200 -11.00 12.20 10.96
N ASP A 201 -10.59 12.94 12.00
CA ASP A 201 -10.69 14.39 12.00
C ASP A 201 -9.56 15.00 11.15
N GLU A 202 -9.93 15.84 10.18
CA GLU A 202 -8.97 16.59 9.35
C GLU A 202 -8.02 17.42 10.23
N GLN A 203 -6.72 17.42 9.88
CA GLN A 203 -5.74 18.28 10.56
C GLN A 203 -6.22 19.73 10.54
N ARG A 204 -6.29 20.34 11.73
CA ARG A 204 -6.74 21.73 11.88
C ARG A 204 -5.58 22.69 11.86
N LEU A 205 -5.88 23.96 11.57
CA LEU A 205 -4.95 25.07 11.70
C LEU A 205 -4.42 25.14 13.15
N LYS A 206 -3.09 25.22 13.28
CA LYS A 206 -2.38 25.35 14.56
C LYS A 206 -1.66 26.69 14.63
N VAL A 207 -1.62 27.29 15.82
CA VAL A 207 -0.88 28.53 16.09
C VAL A 207 0.56 28.18 16.45
N ALA A 208 1.53 28.67 15.69
CA ALA A 208 2.95 28.33 15.87
C ALA A 208 3.50 28.80 17.23
N ALA A 209 2.98 29.90 17.78
CA ALA A 209 3.39 30.38 19.09
C ALA A 209 2.90 29.50 20.26
N GLU A 210 1.89 28.65 20.04
CA GLU A 210 1.32 27.74 21.05
C GLU A 210 1.84 26.31 20.87
N GLU A 211 1.77 25.81 19.62
CA GLU A 211 2.20 24.47 19.24
C GLU A 211 3.20 24.56 18.07
N PRO A 212 4.47 24.95 18.27
CA PRO A 212 5.42 25.18 17.17
C PRO A 212 5.86 23.89 16.44
N VAL A 213 5.54 22.71 16.98
CA VAL A 213 6.09 21.44 16.50
C VAL A 213 5.01 20.54 15.93
N SER A 214 5.25 20.07 14.70
CA SER A 214 4.50 19.00 14.05
C SER A 214 5.35 17.74 13.97
N THR A 215 4.79 16.57 14.21
CA THR A 215 5.50 15.28 14.13
C THR A 215 4.60 14.23 13.49
N PHE A 216 5.14 13.47 12.55
CA PHE A 216 4.42 12.41 11.84
C PHE A 216 5.39 11.29 11.41
N SER A 217 4.85 10.10 11.19
CA SER A 217 5.62 8.99 10.59
C SER A 217 5.64 9.11 9.08
N LEU A 218 6.81 8.83 8.49
CA LEU A 218 6.95 8.77 7.04
C LEU A 218 6.57 7.36 6.59
N ASP A 219 5.54 7.25 5.75
CA ASP A 219 5.14 6.00 5.11
C ASP A 219 4.61 6.30 3.71
N VAL A 220 4.68 5.31 2.82
CA VAL A 220 4.46 5.46 1.38
C VAL A 220 3.33 4.56 0.95
N ASP A 221 2.19 4.74 1.60
CA ASP A 221 0.95 4.12 1.17
C ASP A 221 0.36 4.89 0.00
N THR A 222 -0.18 4.16 -0.98
CA THR A 222 -0.78 4.73 -2.18
C THR A 222 -2.16 4.15 -2.48
N ALA A 223 -2.68 3.36 -1.54
CA ALA A 223 -3.93 2.62 -1.64
C ALA A 223 -5.15 3.53 -1.86
N SER A 224 -5.21 4.65 -1.16
CA SER A 224 -6.31 5.62 -1.26
C SER A 224 -6.42 6.21 -2.68
N TYR A 225 -5.30 6.44 -3.37
CA TYR A 225 -5.33 6.88 -4.76
C TYR A 225 -5.91 5.81 -5.67
N ALA A 226 -5.45 4.56 -5.53
CA ALA A 226 -5.94 3.45 -6.34
C ALA A 226 -7.47 3.25 -6.15
N TYR A 227 -7.96 3.33 -4.91
CA TYR A 227 -9.38 3.31 -4.60
C TYR A 227 -10.13 4.50 -5.22
N THR A 228 -9.61 5.71 -5.03
CA THR A 228 -10.21 6.95 -5.58
C THR A 228 -10.33 6.89 -7.09
N ARG A 229 -9.27 6.49 -7.78
CA ARG A 229 -9.26 6.28 -9.23
C ARG A 229 -10.32 5.27 -9.63
N ARG A 230 -10.37 4.08 -9.00
CA ARG A 230 -11.36 3.05 -9.29
C ARG A 230 -12.78 3.57 -9.18
N MET A 231 -13.10 4.24 -8.06
CA MET A 231 -14.44 4.78 -7.82
C MET A 231 -14.85 5.75 -8.93
N LEU A 232 -13.95 6.68 -9.29
CA LEU A 232 -14.18 7.63 -10.36
C LEU A 232 -14.34 6.95 -11.73
N GLU A 233 -13.48 5.98 -12.06
CA GLU A 233 -13.56 5.17 -13.28
C GLU A 233 -14.89 4.42 -13.41
N ASP A 234 -15.38 3.88 -12.30
CA ASP A 234 -16.65 3.15 -12.22
C ASP A 234 -17.87 4.11 -12.20
N GLY A 235 -17.64 5.43 -12.21
CA GLY A 235 -18.69 6.45 -12.26
C GLY A 235 -19.28 6.82 -10.90
N TYR A 236 -18.56 6.57 -9.81
CA TYR A 236 -18.96 6.89 -8.44
C TYR A 236 -18.01 7.89 -7.78
N LEU A 237 -18.52 8.67 -6.83
CA LEU A 237 -17.64 9.44 -5.95
C LEU A 237 -17.07 8.52 -4.88
N PRO A 238 -15.78 8.64 -4.53
CA PRO A 238 -15.22 7.92 -3.40
C PRO A 238 -15.86 8.40 -2.09
N ASP A 239 -15.87 7.52 -1.09
CA ASP A 239 -16.15 7.95 0.28
C ASP A 239 -15.14 9.04 0.71
N ARG A 240 -15.61 10.05 1.44
CA ARG A 240 -14.77 11.15 1.92
C ARG A 240 -13.66 10.65 2.84
N ASP A 241 -13.95 9.65 3.66
CA ASP A 241 -13.01 9.07 4.62
C ASP A 241 -12.04 8.07 3.94
N ALA A 242 -12.34 7.66 2.71
CA ALA A 242 -11.41 6.87 1.90
C ALA A 242 -10.33 7.73 1.22
N VAL A 243 -10.52 9.06 1.14
CA VAL A 243 -9.58 10.00 0.48
C VAL A 243 -8.54 10.49 1.48
N ARG A 244 -7.34 9.92 1.40
CA ARG A 244 -6.15 10.26 2.19
C ARG A 244 -5.21 11.09 1.30
N ILE A 245 -5.16 12.41 1.55
CA ILE A 245 -4.57 13.37 0.62
C ILE A 245 -3.06 13.11 0.45
N GLU A 246 -2.38 12.69 1.52
CA GLU A 246 -0.99 12.29 1.50
C GLU A 246 -0.73 11.11 0.57
N GLU A 247 -1.60 10.10 0.52
CA GLU A 247 -1.44 8.95 -0.36
C GLU A 247 -1.75 9.29 -1.82
N LEU A 248 -2.67 10.24 -2.04
CA LEU A 248 -2.92 10.81 -3.37
C LEU A 248 -1.68 11.53 -3.89
N ILE A 249 -1.05 12.37 -3.07
CA ILE A 249 0.17 13.10 -3.43
C ILE A 249 1.31 12.11 -3.70
N ASN A 250 1.52 11.15 -2.79
CA ASN A 250 2.64 10.20 -2.85
C ASN A 250 2.45 9.06 -3.84
N TYR A 251 1.30 8.96 -4.51
CA TYR A 251 1.12 8.03 -5.62
C TYR A 251 2.01 8.37 -6.82
N PHE A 252 2.39 9.64 -7.02
CA PHE A 252 3.10 10.06 -8.23
C PHE A 252 4.62 10.09 -8.05
N PRO A 253 5.40 9.77 -9.10
CA PRO A 253 6.83 10.01 -9.08
C PRO A 253 7.12 11.52 -9.12
N TYR A 254 8.07 11.95 -8.30
CA TYR A 254 8.64 13.30 -8.27
C TYR A 254 10.15 13.22 -8.50
N ASP A 255 10.71 14.21 -9.18
CA ASP A 255 12.12 14.27 -9.56
C ASP A 255 12.95 14.99 -8.49
N TYR A 256 12.92 14.43 -7.28
CA TYR A 256 13.75 14.90 -6.18
C TYR A 256 15.17 14.31 -6.30
N PRO A 257 16.22 15.08 -5.95
CA PRO A 257 17.58 14.58 -5.98
C PRO A 257 17.76 13.40 -5.00
N PRO A 258 18.29 12.25 -5.43
CA PRO A 258 18.54 11.13 -4.54
C PRO A 258 19.65 11.44 -3.54
N ALA A 259 19.63 10.72 -2.41
CA ALA A 259 20.71 10.80 -1.44
C ALA A 259 22.04 10.34 -2.05
N GLU A 260 23.14 10.99 -1.66
CA GLU A 260 24.47 10.71 -2.23
C GLU A 260 25.06 9.38 -1.74
N SER A 261 24.62 8.86 -0.58
CA SER A 261 25.18 7.65 0.03
C SER A 261 24.17 6.86 0.87
N ALA A 262 24.44 5.57 1.08
CA ALA A 262 23.66 4.74 1.98
C ALA A 262 23.84 5.11 3.48
N ASP A 263 24.94 5.78 3.84
CA ASP A 263 25.22 6.19 5.22
C ASP A 263 24.29 7.33 5.67
N THR A 264 23.89 8.20 4.73
CA THR A 264 22.86 9.22 4.91
C THR A 264 21.77 8.97 3.87
N PRO A 265 20.83 8.04 4.13
CA PRO A 265 19.98 7.45 3.11
C PRO A 265 18.85 8.37 2.62
N PHE A 266 18.82 9.63 3.02
CA PHE A 266 17.76 10.58 2.71
C PHE A 266 18.30 11.94 2.30
N GLN A 267 17.72 12.50 1.23
CA GLN A 267 17.94 13.87 0.80
C GLN A 267 16.61 14.64 0.78
N PRO A 268 16.41 15.57 1.73
CA PRO A 268 15.29 16.50 1.66
C PRO A 268 15.47 17.54 0.56
N ASP A 269 14.39 17.84 -0.16
CA ASP A 269 14.20 18.97 -1.07
C ASP A 269 13.06 19.84 -0.51
N VAL A 270 13.37 21.06 -0.12
CA VAL A 270 12.41 21.94 0.57
C VAL A 270 12.13 23.16 -0.29
N LYS A 271 10.85 23.47 -0.47
CA LYS A 271 10.39 24.63 -1.24
C LYS A 271 9.23 25.32 -0.53
N VAL A 272 9.16 26.64 -0.64
CA VAL A 272 8.05 27.45 -0.15
C VAL A 272 7.50 28.30 -1.28
N PHE A 273 6.20 28.25 -1.54
CA PHE A 273 5.56 28.98 -2.65
C PHE A 273 4.12 29.39 -2.30
N PRO A 274 3.47 30.32 -3.02
CA PRO A 274 2.11 30.76 -2.69
C PRO A 274 1.08 29.62 -2.76
N THR A 275 0.09 29.63 -1.86
CA THR A 275 -0.99 28.64 -1.86
C THR A 275 -2.01 28.93 -2.97
N PRO A 276 -2.30 27.98 -3.88
CA PRO A 276 -3.20 28.23 -5.01
C PRO A 276 -4.65 28.54 -4.63
N TRP A 277 -5.12 28.02 -3.49
CA TRP A 277 -6.50 28.21 -3.01
C TRP A 277 -6.63 29.29 -1.93
N ASN A 278 -5.54 29.95 -1.52
CA ASN A 278 -5.55 30.91 -0.43
C ASN A 278 -4.40 31.93 -0.57
N GLU A 279 -4.72 33.14 -1.02
CA GLU A 279 -3.74 34.21 -1.27
C GLU A 279 -2.98 34.68 -0.01
N LYS A 280 -3.44 34.32 1.20
CA LYS A 280 -2.81 34.74 2.46
C LYS A 280 -1.84 33.72 3.02
N THR A 281 -1.75 32.54 2.42
CA THR A 281 -0.91 31.44 2.90
C THR A 281 0.10 31.04 1.83
N GLN A 282 1.12 30.32 2.28
CA GLN A 282 2.11 29.68 1.42
C GLN A 282 2.07 28.17 1.68
N ILE A 283 2.52 27.38 0.72
CA ILE A 283 2.80 25.96 0.87
C ILE A 283 4.29 25.80 1.15
N LEU A 284 4.62 25.11 2.24
CA LEU A 284 5.92 24.51 2.47
C LEU A 284 5.85 23.05 1.99
N GLN A 285 6.51 22.76 0.88
CA GLN A 285 6.71 21.43 0.35
C GLN A 285 8.01 20.84 0.88
N ILE A 286 7.93 19.63 1.42
CA ILE A 286 9.06 18.83 1.85
C ILE A 286 9.03 17.55 1.02
N GLY A 287 9.85 17.51 -0.03
CA GLY A 287 10.20 16.29 -0.75
C GLY A 287 11.34 15.57 -0.03
N ILE A 288 11.31 14.25 0.04
CA ILE A 288 12.38 13.42 0.59
C ILE A 288 12.61 12.28 -0.40
N LYS A 289 13.83 12.15 -0.90
CA LYS A 289 14.23 11.04 -1.75
C LYS A 289 15.19 10.11 -1.02
N GLY A 290 14.86 8.82 -1.05
CA GLY A 290 15.73 7.76 -0.53
C GLY A 290 16.95 7.51 -1.42
N PHE A 291 18.02 6.98 -0.82
CA PHE A 291 19.19 6.49 -1.54
C PHE A 291 18.80 5.45 -2.60
N GLU A 292 19.39 5.57 -3.79
CA GLU A 292 19.21 4.63 -4.90
C GLU A 292 20.50 3.81 -5.07
N PRO A 293 20.54 2.56 -4.57
CA PRO A 293 21.70 1.71 -4.75
C PRO A 293 21.83 1.31 -6.22
N VAL A 294 23.06 1.17 -6.68
CA VAL A 294 23.32 0.48 -7.94
C VAL A 294 23.00 -1.00 -7.71
N LEU A 295 21.82 -1.45 -8.19
CA LEU A 295 21.23 -2.79 -7.97
C LEU A 295 22.08 -3.99 -8.45
N ALA A 296 23.31 -3.77 -8.91
CA ALA A 296 24.10 -4.76 -9.62
C ALA A 296 24.60 -5.95 -8.76
N ASP A 297 24.45 -5.93 -7.43
CA ASP A 297 25.09 -6.94 -6.56
C ASP A 297 24.25 -7.49 -5.40
N THR A 298 22.99 -7.06 -5.21
CA THR A 298 22.15 -7.57 -4.12
C THR A 298 21.33 -8.78 -4.57
N ARG A 299 21.55 -9.93 -3.93
CA ARG A 299 20.81 -11.17 -4.22
C ARG A 299 19.47 -11.19 -3.50
N SER A 300 18.43 -11.66 -4.17
CA SER A 300 17.07 -11.76 -3.64
C SER A 300 16.57 -13.20 -3.65
N ASN A 301 15.92 -13.60 -2.55
CA ASN A 301 15.09 -14.79 -2.45
C ASN A 301 13.63 -14.36 -2.33
N LEU A 302 12.87 -14.53 -3.42
CA LEU A 302 11.48 -14.10 -3.55
C LEU A 302 10.57 -15.33 -3.58
N VAL A 303 9.70 -15.44 -2.58
CA VAL A 303 8.67 -16.48 -2.53
C VAL A 303 7.31 -15.84 -2.82
N PHE A 304 6.71 -16.21 -3.94
CA PHE A 304 5.39 -15.71 -4.29
C PHE A 304 4.32 -16.64 -3.75
N LEU A 305 3.45 -16.09 -2.91
CA LEU A 305 2.28 -16.75 -2.39
C LEU A 305 1.07 -16.29 -3.22
N ILE A 306 0.62 -17.13 -4.14
CA ILE A 306 -0.41 -16.79 -5.13
C ILE A 306 -1.75 -17.41 -4.73
N ASP A 307 -2.76 -16.56 -4.62
CA ASP A 307 -4.15 -16.97 -4.53
C ASP A 307 -4.61 -17.58 -5.86
N THR A 308 -5.13 -18.80 -5.79
CA THR A 308 -5.70 -19.52 -6.94
C THR A 308 -7.15 -19.90 -6.68
N SER A 309 -7.84 -19.22 -5.76
CA SER A 309 -9.26 -19.41 -5.49
C SER A 309 -10.12 -19.11 -6.72
N GLY A 310 -11.36 -19.60 -6.73
CA GLY A 310 -12.27 -19.39 -7.86
C GLY A 310 -12.57 -17.93 -8.19
N SER A 311 -12.44 -17.00 -7.24
CA SER A 311 -12.66 -15.57 -7.47
C SER A 311 -11.55 -14.91 -8.28
N MET A 312 -10.38 -15.55 -8.39
CA MET A 312 -9.24 -15.09 -9.19
C MET A 312 -9.39 -15.31 -10.70
N ASP A 313 -10.50 -15.89 -11.18
CA ASP A 313 -10.74 -16.23 -12.60
C ASP A 313 -11.10 -15.02 -13.50
N GLU A 314 -11.11 -13.81 -12.96
CA GLU A 314 -11.44 -12.60 -13.72
C GLU A 314 -10.22 -12.06 -14.51
N PRO A 315 -10.41 -11.43 -15.69
CA PRO A 315 -9.30 -10.99 -16.56
C PRO A 315 -8.28 -10.02 -15.92
N ASP A 316 -8.71 -9.26 -14.91
CA ASP A 316 -7.94 -8.31 -14.12
C ASP A 316 -7.35 -8.92 -12.83
N LYS A 317 -7.48 -10.24 -12.61
CA LYS A 317 -6.94 -11.00 -11.47
C LYS A 317 -5.79 -11.94 -11.84
N LEU A 318 -5.93 -13.27 -11.70
CA LEU A 318 -4.85 -14.22 -12.02
C LEU A 318 -4.32 -14.09 -13.45
N PRO A 319 -5.15 -13.90 -14.50
CA PRO A 319 -4.67 -13.59 -15.85
C PRO A 319 -3.86 -12.30 -15.96
N LEU A 320 -4.16 -11.27 -15.16
CA LEU A 320 -3.34 -10.05 -15.09
C LEU A 320 -2.04 -10.32 -14.32
N LEU A 321 -2.11 -11.01 -13.18
CA LEU A 321 -0.97 -11.43 -12.37
C LEU A 321 0.08 -12.17 -13.20
N LYS A 322 -0.33 -13.19 -13.98
CA LYS A 322 0.58 -13.94 -14.85
C LYS A 322 1.33 -13.04 -15.84
N ARG A 323 0.64 -12.08 -16.44
CA ARG A 323 1.23 -11.11 -17.39
C ARG A 323 2.14 -10.12 -16.68
N ALA A 324 1.71 -9.62 -15.52
CA ALA A 324 2.44 -8.68 -14.67
C ALA A 324 3.77 -9.28 -14.19
N PHE A 325 3.79 -10.56 -13.84
CA PHE A 325 5.00 -11.26 -13.40
C PHE A 325 6.15 -11.23 -14.40
N GLY A 326 5.85 -11.26 -15.71
CA GLY A 326 6.88 -11.15 -16.74
C GLY A 326 7.69 -9.86 -16.60
N LEU A 327 7.03 -8.75 -16.24
CA LEU A 327 7.68 -7.46 -15.99
C LEU A 327 8.65 -7.53 -14.82
N LEU A 328 8.26 -8.22 -13.75
CA LEU A 328 9.09 -8.40 -12.56
C LEU A 328 10.31 -9.26 -12.87
N LEU A 329 10.14 -10.37 -13.60
CA LEU A 329 11.27 -11.23 -14.01
C LEU A 329 12.29 -10.47 -14.88
N ASP A 330 11.87 -9.42 -15.59
CA ASP A 330 12.77 -8.56 -16.35
C ASP A 330 13.62 -7.62 -15.48
N GLN A 331 13.22 -7.37 -14.23
CA GLN A 331 14.01 -6.62 -13.25
C GLN A 331 14.97 -7.50 -12.44
N LEU A 332 14.75 -8.81 -12.41
CA LEU A 332 15.58 -9.73 -11.65
C LEU A 332 16.85 -10.13 -12.40
N SER A 333 17.93 -10.27 -11.65
CA SER A 333 19.23 -10.78 -12.10
C SER A 333 19.31 -12.30 -11.97
N GLY A 334 20.29 -12.93 -12.63
CA GLY A 334 20.55 -14.36 -12.48
C GLY A 334 20.93 -14.82 -11.07
N ASN A 335 21.31 -13.89 -10.19
CA ASN A 335 21.61 -14.14 -8.79
C ASN A 335 20.35 -14.24 -7.91
N ASP A 336 19.19 -13.87 -8.44
CA ASP A 336 17.92 -13.91 -7.74
C ASP A 336 17.26 -15.27 -7.88
N THR A 337 16.53 -15.67 -6.83
CA THR A 337 15.81 -16.94 -6.77
C THR A 337 14.32 -16.67 -6.58
N VAL A 338 13.51 -17.34 -7.38
CA VAL A 338 12.04 -17.28 -7.36
C VAL A 338 11.48 -18.64 -6.99
N SER A 339 10.54 -18.64 -6.07
CA SER A 339 9.70 -19.80 -5.73
C SER A 339 8.23 -19.41 -5.79
N ILE A 340 7.34 -20.37 -6.11
CA ILE A 340 5.89 -20.12 -6.17
C ILE A 340 5.18 -21.13 -5.29
N VAL A 341 4.45 -20.60 -4.31
CA VAL A 341 3.49 -21.31 -3.47
C VAL A 341 2.10 -20.85 -3.88
N THR A 342 1.20 -21.79 -4.10
CA THR A 342 -0.21 -21.49 -4.39
C THR A 342 -1.06 -21.88 -3.20
N TYR A 343 -2.10 -21.11 -2.93
CA TYR A 343 -3.14 -21.50 -2.00
C TYR A 343 -4.53 -21.36 -2.65
N ALA A 344 -5.36 -22.35 -2.35
CA ALA A 344 -6.79 -22.42 -2.61
C ALA A 344 -7.32 -23.50 -1.66
N GLY A 345 -8.01 -24.55 -2.15
CA GLY A 345 -8.54 -25.63 -1.29
C GLY A 345 -7.46 -26.41 -0.53
N SER A 346 -6.20 -26.28 -0.94
CA SER A 346 -5.00 -26.78 -0.27
C SER A 346 -3.81 -25.89 -0.63
N ALA A 347 -2.80 -25.81 0.23
CA ALA A 347 -1.52 -25.17 -0.10
C ALA A 347 -0.57 -26.13 -0.83
N GLY A 348 0.23 -25.61 -1.75
CA GLY A 348 1.20 -26.41 -2.49
C GLY A 348 2.31 -25.59 -3.13
N ILE A 349 3.47 -26.24 -3.34
CA ILE A 349 4.59 -25.66 -4.08
C ILE A 349 4.33 -25.88 -5.58
N ALA A 350 4.07 -24.80 -6.31
CA ALA A 350 3.94 -24.83 -7.76
C ALA A 350 5.30 -24.71 -8.46
N LEU A 351 6.26 -24.03 -7.81
CA LEU A 351 7.62 -23.90 -8.29
C LEU A 351 8.62 -23.93 -7.12
N GLU A 352 9.48 -24.94 -7.13
CA GLU A 352 10.65 -25.03 -6.27
C GLU A 352 11.66 -23.89 -6.56
N PRO A 353 12.54 -23.53 -5.60
CA PRO A 353 13.52 -22.47 -5.77
C PRO A 353 14.27 -22.56 -7.11
N THR A 354 14.06 -21.54 -7.94
CA THR A 354 14.54 -21.49 -9.32
C THR A 354 15.20 -20.14 -9.58
N SER A 355 16.41 -20.15 -10.16
CA SER A 355 17.10 -18.91 -10.55
C SER A 355 16.24 -18.10 -11.54
N ALA A 356 16.20 -16.78 -11.36
CA ALA A 356 15.43 -15.87 -12.21
C ALA A 356 15.90 -15.84 -13.67
N ASP A 357 17.13 -16.29 -13.97
CA ASP A 357 17.61 -16.51 -15.35
C ASP A 357 16.79 -17.57 -16.08
N ASN A 358 16.19 -18.51 -15.35
CA ASN A 358 15.32 -19.53 -15.93
C ASN A 358 13.88 -19.03 -16.09
N LYS A 359 13.73 -17.88 -16.74
CA LYS A 359 12.44 -17.22 -16.99
C LYS A 359 11.43 -18.15 -17.63
N ALA A 360 11.86 -18.98 -18.59
CA ALA A 360 10.99 -19.92 -19.28
C ALA A 360 10.35 -20.95 -18.32
N ARG A 361 11.11 -21.47 -17.34
CA ARG A 361 10.58 -22.39 -16.34
C ARG A 361 9.62 -21.70 -15.38
N ILE A 362 9.95 -20.49 -14.94
CA ILE A 362 9.11 -19.71 -14.03
C ILE A 362 7.78 -19.37 -14.72
N MET A 363 7.82 -18.85 -15.95
CA MET A 363 6.63 -18.53 -16.73
C MET A 363 5.79 -19.77 -17.03
N ALA A 364 6.42 -20.92 -17.34
CA ALA A 364 5.69 -22.17 -17.55
C ALA A 364 4.94 -22.65 -16.29
N ALA A 365 5.51 -22.45 -15.10
CA ALA A 365 4.83 -22.78 -13.85
C ALA A 365 3.63 -21.84 -13.60
N LEU A 366 3.78 -20.54 -13.87
CA LEU A 366 2.68 -19.56 -13.80
C LEU A 366 1.56 -19.87 -14.78
N ASP A 367 1.90 -20.24 -16.02
CA ASP A 367 0.91 -20.54 -17.06
C ASP A 367 0.03 -21.74 -16.68
N GLN A 368 0.57 -22.69 -15.93
CA GLN A 368 -0.16 -23.87 -15.43
C GLN A 368 -1.14 -23.58 -14.29
N LEU A 369 -1.06 -22.41 -13.65
CA LEU A 369 -1.97 -22.05 -12.56
C LEU A 369 -3.39 -21.86 -13.11
N TYR A 370 -4.39 -22.31 -12.38
CA TYR A 370 -5.80 -22.07 -12.72
C TYR A 370 -6.58 -21.72 -11.46
N ALA A 371 -7.58 -20.87 -11.61
CA ALA A 371 -8.47 -20.51 -10.53
C ALA A 371 -9.43 -21.68 -10.20
N GLY A 372 -9.51 -22.08 -8.93
CA GLY A 372 -10.42 -23.13 -8.49
C GLY A 372 -10.29 -23.48 -6.99
N GLY A 373 -11.40 -23.89 -6.37
CA GLY A 373 -11.45 -24.30 -4.96
C GLY A 373 -11.85 -23.18 -3.99
N SER A 374 -12.07 -23.55 -2.73
CA SER A 374 -12.30 -22.64 -1.60
C SER A 374 -10.99 -22.20 -0.97
N THR A 375 -10.91 -21.03 -0.33
CA THR A 375 -9.67 -20.48 0.22
C THR A 375 -9.22 -21.18 1.52
N ALA A 376 -8.01 -21.74 1.56
CA ALA A 376 -7.35 -22.32 2.75
C ALA A 376 -5.92 -21.76 2.90
N GLY A 377 -5.77 -20.46 3.14
CA GLY A 377 -4.46 -19.82 3.01
C GLY A 377 -3.54 -19.89 4.24
N ALA A 378 -3.91 -20.49 5.38
CA ALA A 378 -2.98 -20.63 6.54
C ALA A 378 -1.80 -21.52 6.22
N GLU A 379 -2.11 -22.69 5.66
CA GLU A 379 -1.09 -23.61 5.18
C GLU A 379 -0.24 -22.94 4.09
N GLY A 380 -0.83 -22.03 3.31
CA GLY A 380 -0.15 -21.26 2.27
C GLY A 380 0.90 -20.32 2.83
N ILE A 381 0.53 -19.47 3.80
CA ILE A 381 1.47 -18.50 4.37
C ILE A 381 2.58 -19.18 5.18
N GLU A 382 2.26 -20.21 5.96
CA GLU A 382 3.26 -20.99 6.69
C GLU A 382 4.25 -21.69 5.74
N LEU A 383 3.74 -22.30 4.66
CA LEU A 383 4.56 -22.94 3.64
C LEU A 383 5.46 -21.94 2.91
N ALA A 384 4.93 -20.76 2.56
CA ALA A 384 5.71 -19.71 1.91
C ALA A 384 6.87 -19.24 2.80
N TYR A 385 6.62 -18.98 4.09
CA TYR A 385 7.70 -18.62 5.02
C TYR A 385 8.68 -19.74 5.27
N SER A 386 8.23 -21.00 5.35
CA SER A 386 9.13 -22.16 5.45
C SER A 386 10.07 -22.24 4.25
N LEU A 387 9.57 -22.03 3.03
CA LEU A 387 10.38 -22.03 1.82
C LEU A 387 11.34 -20.84 1.78
N ALA A 388 10.89 -19.67 2.21
CA ALA A 388 11.72 -18.48 2.33
C ALA A 388 12.86 -18.67 3.34
N GLU A 389 12.61 -19.35 4.46
CA GLU A 389 13.62 -19.70 5.47
C GLU A 389 14.65 -20.69 4.94
N GLN A 390 14.21 -21.70 4.18
CA GLN A 390 15.12 -22.68 3.56
C GLN A 390 16.04 -22.06 2.51
N GLY A 391 15.51 -21.13 1.71
CA GLY A 391 16.26 -20.41 0.68
C GLY A 391 16.94 -19.13 1.16
N LYS A 392 16.97 -18.86 2.47
CA LYS A 392 17.36 -17.57 3.01
C LYS A 392 18.79 -17.20 2.64
N ILE A 393 18.96 -15.99 2.10
CA ILE A 393 20.25 -15.40 1.74
C ILE A 393 20.68 -14.43 2.84
N GLU A 394 21.80 -14.71 3.50
CA GLU A 394 22.39 -13.81 4.50
C GLU A 394 22.90 -12.53 3.83
N GLY A 395 22.50 -11.36 4.36
CA GLY A 395 22.80 -10.06 3.75
C GLY A 395 22.09 -9.78 2.42
N GLY A 396 21.23 -10.69 1.95
CA GLY A 396 20.39 -10.51 0.77
C GLY A 396 18.94 -10.17 1.13
N THR A 397 18.15 -9.85 0.11
CA THR A 397 16.71 -9.61 0.26
C THR A 397 15.99 -10.94 0.39
N ASN A 398 15.19 -11.11 1.45
CA ASN A 398 14.34 -12.30 1.62
C ASN A 398 12.91 -11.85 1.83
N ARG A 399 12.00 -12.24 0.93
CA ARG A 399 10.65 -11.71 0.95
C ARG A 399 9.60 -12.68 0.47
N VAL A 400 8.47 -12.70 1.16
CA VAL A 400 7.23 -13.29 0.68
C VAL A 400 6.42 -12.19 -0.02
N ILE A 401 5.94 -12.47 -1.23
CA ILE A 401 5.04 -11.57 -1.97
C ILE A 401 3.70 -12.28 -2.10
N LEU A 402 2.72 -11.82 -1.32
CA LEU A 402 1.35 -12.33 -1.36
C LEU A 402 0.58 -11.65 -2.49
N ALA A 403 -0.01 -12.42 -3.38
CA ALA A 403 -0.85 -11.92 -4.46
C ALA A 403 -2.27 -12.52 -4.37
N THR A 404 -3.28 -11.67 -4.18
CA THR A 404 -4.68 -12.07 -3.89
C THR A 404 -5.67 -11.05 -4.41
N ASP A 405 -6.96 -11.39 -4.47
CA ASP A 405 -8.05 -10.47 -4.80
C ASP A 405 -8.76 -9.90 -3.57
N GLY A 406 -8.20 -10.08 -2.37
CA GLY A 406 -8.67 -9.41 -1.15
C GLY A 406 -9.35 -10.29 -0.14
N ASP A 407 -9.65 -11.54 -0.49
CA ASP A 407 -10.19 -12.51 0.46
C ASP A 407 -9.04 -13.18 1.24
N PHE A 408 -8.58 -12.50 2.31
CA PHE A 408 -7.56 -13.02 3.24
C PHE A 408 -8.12 -14.11 4.15
N ASN A 409 -8.73 -15.14 3.57
CA ASN A 409 -8.99 -16.41 4.24
C ASN A 409 -7.70 -17.23 4.34
N VAL A 410 -6.63 -16.60 4.82
CA VAL A 410 -5.32 -17.21 5.06
C VAL A 410 -5.26 -17.99 6.37
N GLY A 411 -6.38 -18.62 6.74
CA GLY A 411 -6.56 -19.67 7.76
C GLY A 411 -6.04 -19.42 9.18
N ILE A 412 -5.51 -18.23 9.45
CA ILE A 412 -5.44 -17.70 10.80
C ILE A 412 -6.70 -16.86 10.95
N ASP A 413 -7.76 -17.50 11.43
CA ASP A 413 -9.11 -16.94 11.60
C ASP A 413 -9.16 -15.70 12.53
N ASP A 414 -8.01 -15.32 13.08
CA ASP A 414 -7.79 -14.21 13.99
C ASP A 414 -6.73 -13.27 13.38
N PRO A 415 -7.14 -12.11 12.84
CA PRO A 415 -6.24 -11.12 12.25
C PRO A 415 -5.07 -10.74 13.16
N GLU A 416 -5.23 -10.74 14.48
CA GLU A 416 -4.16 -10.41 15.42
C GLU A 416 -3.09 -11.50 15.49
N LYS A 417 -3.48 -12.78 15.41
CA LYS A 417 -2.50 -13.87 15.36
C LYS A 417 -1.69 -13.85 14.06
N LEU A 418 -2.33 -13.48 12.95
CA LEU A 418 -1.65 -13.35 11.66
C LEU A 418 -0.63 -12.22 11.68
N LYS A 419 -1.00 -11.06 12.23
CA LYS A 419 -0.06 -9.94 12.47
C LYS A 419 1.12 -10.34 13.34
N HIS A 420 0.86 -11.07 14.44
CA HIS A 420 1.92 -11.58 15.31
C HIS A 420 2.86 -12.56 14.59
N PHE A 421 2.31 -13.51 13.83
CA PHE A 421 3.09 -14.46 13.05
C PHE A 421 4.00 -13.75 12.04
N ILE A 422 3.46 -12.79 11.27
CA ILE A 422 4.22 -12.00 10.31
C ILE A 422 5.28 -11.15 11.02
N SER A 423 4.94 -10.52 12.14
CA SER A 423 5.89 -9.74 12.95
C SER A 423 7.06 -10.58 13.45
N ASP A 424 6.81 -11.84 13.83
CA ASP A 424 7.85 -12.76 14.28
C ASP A 424 8.74 -13.22 13.12
N LYS A 425 8.15 -13.52 11.95
CA LYS A 425 8.91 -13.86 10.73
C LYS A 425 9.71 -12.68 10.20
N ARG A 426 9.20 -11.46 10.30
CA ARG A 426 9.95 -10.23 10.02
C ARG A 426 11.23 -10.17 10.84
N ARG A 427 11.18 -10.51 12.15
CA ARG A 427 12.38 -10.53 13.02
C ARG A 427 13.41 -11.56 12.60
N THR A 428 13.03 -12.57 11.82
CA THR A 428 13.98 -13.50 11.21
C THR A 428 14.60 -12.96 9.92
N GLY A 429 14.27 -11.73 9.51
CA GLY A 429 14.79 -11.07 8.31
C GLY A 429 14.05 -11.44 7.02
N ILE A 430 12.80 -11.89 7.12
CA ILE A 430 11.95 -12.22 5.96
C ILE A 430 10.73 -11.30 5.96
N GLY A 431 10.66 -10.41 4.97
CA GLY A 431 9.56 -9.45 4.85
C GLY A 431 8.32 -10.02 4.15
N LEU A 432 7.21 -9.28 4.21
CA LEU A 432 5.97 -9.55 3.47
C LEU A 432 5.51 -8.30 2.72
N SER A 433 5.33 -8.42 1.40
CA SER A 433 4.60 -7.44 0.59
C SER A 433 3.29 -8.06 0.09
N VAL A 434 2.27 -7.23 -0.12
CA VAL A 434 0.93 -7.67 -0.56
C VAL A 434 0.56 -6.97 -1.86
N LEU A 435 0.18 -7.75 -2.88
CA LEU A 435 -0.30 -7.30 -4.18
C LEU A 435 -1.78 -7.69 -4.32
N GLY A 436 -2.67 -6.71 -4.25
CA GLY A 436 -4.10 -6.88 -4.50
C GLY A 436 -4.41 -6.81 -5.98
N PHE A 437 -5.14 -7.77 -6.53
CA PHE A 437 -5.52 -7.81 -7.94
C PHE A 437 -7.04 -7.71 -8.13
N GLY A 438 -7.46 -7.04 -9.21
CA GLY A 438 -8.86 -6.92 -9.61
C GLY A 438 -9.62 -5.74 -8.99
N ARG A 439 -10.95 -5.71 -9.21
CA ARG A 439 -11.86 -4.65 -8.74
C ARG A 439 -12.83 -5.18 -7.68
N GLY A 440 -12.67 -4.77 -6.41
CA GLY A 440 -13.67 -4.93 -5.33
C GLY A 440 -13.31 -5.94 -4.23
N ASN A 441 -13.85 -5.69 -3.02
CA ASN A 441 -13.67 -6.49 -1.79
C ASN A 441 -12.21 -6.78 -1.41
N LEU A 442 -11.35 -5.82 -1.72
CA LEU A 442 -9.97 -5.81 -1.27
C LEU A 442 -9.99 -5.21 0.13
N ASP A 443 -9.96 -6.04 1.16
CA ASP A 443 -9.89 -5.58 2.55
C ASP A 443 -8.60 -4.77 2.79
N ASP A 444 -8.63 -3.46 2.46
CA ASP A 444 -7.51 -2.52 2.46
C ASP A 444 -6.86 -2.44 3.83
N ALA A 445 -7.70 -2.39 4.87
CA ALA A 445 -7.24 -2.37 6.25
C ALA A 445 -6.42 -3.64 6.57
N THR A 446 -6.88 -4.81 6.14
CA THR A 446 -6.13 -6.05 6.35
C THR A 446 -4.85 -6.08 5.50
N MET A 447 -4.92 -5.73 4.21
CA MET A 447 -3.74 -5.68 3.33
C MET A 447 -2.62 -4.81 3.89
N GLN A 448 -2.95 -3.58 4.25
CA GLN A 448 -2.01 -2.63 4.82
C GLN A 448 -1.46 -3.15 6.13
N ALA A 449 -2.32 -3.66 7.02
CA ALA A 449 -1.85 -4.19 8.29
C ALA A 449 -0.87 -5.36 8.10
N LEU A 450 -1.11 -6.27 7.17
CA LEU A 450 -0.19 -7.38 6.89
C LEU A 450 1.16 -6.89 6.35
N ALA A 451 1.13 -5.99 5.37
CA ALA A 451 2.34 -5.43 4.79
C ALA A 451 3.18 -4.64 5.81
N GLN A 452 2.53 -3.77 6.61
CA GLN A 452 3.17 -3.00 7.67
C GLN A 452 3.81 -3.91 8.73
N ASN A 453 3.10 -4.95 9.19
CA ASN A 453 3.66 -5.92 10.15
C ASN A 453 4.81 -6.75 9.56
N GLY A 454 4.89 -6.84 8.23
CA GLY A 454 5.91 -7.58 7.49
C GLY A 454 7.06 -6.75 6.95
N ASN A 455 7.17 -5.46 7.28
CA ASN A 455 8.14 -4.53 6.66
C ASN A 455 8.11 -4.57 5.13
N GLY A 456 6.90 -4.57 4.56
CA GLY A 456 6.70 -4.40 3.13
C GLY A 456 5.54 -3.47 2.82
N ASN A 457 5.27 -3.32 1.54
CA ASN A 457 4.25 -2.46 0.97
C ASN A 457 2.99 -3.26 0.56
N ALA A 458 1.84 -2.60 0.61
CA ALA A 458 0.60 -3.06 -0.01
C ALA A 458 0.34 -2.25 -1.28
N SER A 459 0.14 -2.93 -2.41
CA SER A 459 -0.11 -2.27 -3.70
C SER A 459 -1.30 -2.90 -4.41
N TYR A 460 -2.07 -2.09 -5.11
CA TYR A 460 -3.24 -2.51 -5.88
C TYR A 460 -2.94 -2.51 -7.37
N ILE A 461 -3.23 -3.62 -8.05
CA ILE A 461 -3.00 -3.82 -9.48
C ILE A 461 -4.35 -4.06 -10.16
N ALA A 462 -4.93 -2.96 -10.64
CA ALA A 462 -6.22 -2.99 -11.35
C ALA A 462 -6.07 -3.17 -12.88
N ASN A 463 -4.89 -2.87 -13.42
CA ASN A 463 -4.60 -2.95 -14.85
C ASN A 463 -3.09 -3.14 -15.10
N PHE A 464 -2.71 -3.32 -16.36
CA PHE A 464 -1.32 -3.59 -16.72
C PHE A 464 -0.39 -2.37 -16.56
N ALA A 465 -0.90 -1.15 -16.70
CA ALA A 465 -0.10 0.06 -16.46
C ALA A 465 0.27 0.16 -14.97
N GLU A 466 -0.67 -0.15 -14.09
CA GLU A 466 -0.44 -0.25 -12.65
C GLU A 466 0.56 -1.35 -12.30
N ALA A 467 0.41 -2.52 -12.93
CA ALA A 467 1.34 -3.62 -12.76
C ALA A 467 2.78 -3.20 -13.12
N ARG A 468 2.95 -2.45 -14.22
CA ARG A 468 4.25 -1.92 -14.62
C ARG A 468 4.80 -0.93 -13.59
N LYS A 469 3.98 0.01 -13.13
CA LYS A 469 4.37 0.95 -12.08
C LYS A 469 4.89 0.22 -10.83
N VAL A 470 4.05 -0.65 -10.27
CA VAL A 470 4.33 -1.35 -9.02
C VAL A 470 5.51 -2.31 -9.18
N LEU A 471 5.56 -3.12 -10.24
CA LEU A 471 6.55 -4.19 -10.39
C LEU A 471 7.88 -3.75 -11.02
N VAL A 472 7.90 -2.67 -11.78
CA VAL A 472 9.10 -2.18 -12.48
C VAL A 472 9.65 -0.92 -11.83
N GLU A 473 8.78 0.05 -11.56
CA GLU A 473 9.22 1.37 -11.09
C GLU A 473 9.33 1.43 -9.56
N GLU A 474 8.46 0.71 -8.83
CA GLU A 474 8.43 0.74 -7.36
C GLU A 474 9.14 -0.47 -6.71
N ILE A 475 8.95 -1.70 -7.21
CA ILE A 475 9.44 -2.91 -6.53
C ILE A 475 10.96 -3.03 -6.48
N GLY A 476 11.69 -2.56 -7.49
CA GLY A 476 13.16 -2.49 -7.41
C GLY A 476 13.64 -1.68 -6.20
N GLY A 477 12.87 -0.65 -5.82
CA GLY A 477 13.12 0.19 -4.65
C GLY A 477 12.59 -0.40 -3.33
N THR A 478 11.37 -0.95 -3.33
CA THR A 478 10.74 -1.46 -2.09
C THR A 478 11.28 -2.80 -1.61
N LEU A 479 11.98 -3.55 -2.47
CA LEU A 479 12.68 -4.78 -2.08
C LEU A 479 13.86 -4.51 -1.14
N HIS A 480 14.46 -3.33 -1.22
CA HIS A 480 15.62 -2.94 -0.42
C HIS A 480 15.24 -1.85 0.57
N THR A 481 14.99 -2.22 1.82
CA THR A 481 14.81 -1.24 2.90
C THR A 481 16.12 -0.49 3.12
N ILE A 482 16.08 0.84 3.02
CA ILE A 482 17.24 1.71 3.28
C ILE A 482 17.21 2.33 4.66
N ALA A 483 16.03 2.40 5.28
CA ALA A 483 15.89 2.77 6.69
C ALA A 483 14.50 2.37 7.24
N GLY A 484 14.47 2.13 8.54
CA GLY A 484 13.26 1.92 9.32
C GLY A 484 13.00 3.00 10.35
N ASP A 485 11.82 2.95 10.95
CA ASP A 485 11.37 3.88 12.00
C ASP A 485 11.56 5.36 11.60
N VAL A 486 11.12 5.70 10.38
CA VAL A 486 11.35 7.03 9.81
C VAL A 486 10.30 8.02 10.33
N LYS A 487 10.77 9.00 11.11
CA LYS A 487 9.96 10.03 11.76
C LYS A 487 10.38 11.41 11.27
N VAL A 488 9.39 12.23 10.91
CA VAL A 488 9.60 13.62 10.54
C VAL A 488 9.09 14.52 11.66
N GLN A 489 9.86 15.53 12.00
CA GLN A 489 9.45 16.61 12.87
C GLN A 489 9.79 17.96 12.23
N VAL A 490 8.82 18.86 12.20
CA VAL A 490 9.02 20.25 11.74
C VAL A 490 8.73 21.19 12.90
N GLU A 491 9.71 22.04 13.21
CA GLU A 491 9.59 23.07 14.24
C GLU A 491 9.52 24.45 13.56
N PHE A 492 8.38 25.13 13.67
CA PHE A 492 8.13 26.42 13.03
C PHE A 492 8.63 27.58 13.89
N ASN A 493 9.21 28.58 13.24
CA ASN A 493 9.64 29.81 13.91
C ASN A 493 8.43 30.75 14.10
N PRO A 494 7.93 30.97 15.33
CA PRO A 494 6.75 31.80 15.58
C PRO A 494 6.96 33.29 15.26
N ALA A 495 8.21 33.74 15.08
CA ALA A 495 8.51 35.09 14.62
C ALA A 495 8.26 35.28 13.12
N ARG A 496 8.23 34.20 12.34
CA ARG A 496 8.10 34.22 10.88
C ARG A 496 6.82 33.56 10.39
N ILE A 497 6.32 32.57 11.12
CA ILE A 497 5.11 31.82 10.82
C ILE A 497 4.11 32.02 11.95
N ALA A 498 2.92 32.53 11.65
CA ALA A 498 1.85 32.67 12.63
C ALA A 498 1.14 31.33 12.88
N GLU A 499 0.83 30.62 11.80
CA GLU A 499 0.00 29.42 11.82
C GLU A 499 0.49 28.42 10.78
N TYR A 500 0.17 27.15 11.00
CA TYR A 500 0.43 26.10 10.03
C TYR A 500 -0.63 24.99 10.09
N ARG A 501 -0.71 24.20 9.03
CA ARG A 501 -1.52 22.98 8.94
C ARG A 501 -0.81 21.97 8.04
N LEU A 502 -0.66 20.73 8.51
CA LEU A 502 -0.22 19.61 7.67
C LEU A 502 -1.40 19.17 6.79
N ILE A 503 -1.19 19.06 5.48
CA ILE A 503 -2.22 18.60 4.54
C ILE A 503 -2.11 17.08 4.44
N GLY A 504 -3.14 16.36 4.93
CA GLY A 504 -3.13 14.91 5.05
C GLY A 504 -2.47 14.42 6.35
N TYR A 505 -1.98 13.17 6.33
CA TYR A 505 -1.25 12.50 7.43
C TYR A 505 -2.04 12.41 8.74
N GLU A 506 -3.38 12.47 8.72
CA GLU A 506 -4.21 12.44 9.92
C GLU A 506 -4.05 11.12 10.71
N SER A 507 -3.96 9.99 10.01
CA SER A 507 -3.74 8.67 10.61
C SER A 507 -2.31 8.45 11.11
N ARG A 508 -1.38 9.32 10.71
CA ARG A 508 0.08 9.21 10.94
C ARG A 508 0.63 10.27 11.87
N ALA A 509 -0.23 11.12 12.42
CA ALA A 509 0.16 12.14 13.37
C ALA A 509 0.72 11.49 14.65
N LEU A 510 1.91 11.90 15.04
CA LEU A 510 2.59 11.43 16.24
C LEU A 510 2.63 12.55 17.28
N ASN A 511 2.73 12.19 18.55
CA ASN A 511 2.98 13.18 19.58
C ASN A 511 4.43 13.66 19.50
N ARG A 512 4.71 14.86 20.02
CA ARG A 512 6.06 15.43 20.01
C ARG A 512 7.07 14.51 20.71
N GLU A 513 6.67 13.88 21.80
CA GLU A 513 7.46 12.94 22.59
C GLU A 513 7.79 11.65 21.85
N ASP A 514 6.95 11.24 20.88
CA ASP A 514 7.14 10.03 20.10
C ASP A 514 8.34 10.14 19.15
N PHE A 515 8.76 11.37 18.80
CA PHE A 515 9.91 11.62 17.92
C PHE A 515 11.22 11.04 18.45
N ASN A 516 11.44 11.04 19.76
CA ASN A 516 12.65 10.46 20.38
C ASN A 516 12.39 9.09 21.00
N ASN A 517 11.17 8.55 20.85
CA ASN A 517 10.79 7.28 21.45
C ASN A 517 10.92 6.16 20.42
N ASP A 518 12.02 5.42 20.49
CA ASP A 518 12.29 4.28 19.60
C ASP A 518 11.32 3.10 19.82
N ALA A 519 10.47 3.15 20.87
CA ALA A 519 9.42 2.15 21.10
C ALA A 519 8.13 2.43 20.30
N VAL A 520 7.98 3.63 19.74
CA VAL A 520 6.89 3.95 18.81
C VAL A 520 7.38 3.60 17.43
N ASP A 521 6.83 2.54 16.83
CA ASP A 521 7.20 2.12 15.48
C ASP A 521 6.69 3.16 14.45
N ALA A 522 7.53 3.47 13.46
CA ALA A 522 7.18 4.32 12.33
C ALA A 522 7.49 3.60 11.02
N GLY A 523 7.01 4.14 9.90
CA GLY A 523 7.10 3.49 8.60
C GLY A 523 8.54 3.18 8.17
N GLU A 524 8.65 2.18 7.31
CA GLU A 524 9.89 1.76 6.65
C GLU A 524 9.97 2.45 5.29
N VAL A 525 11.18 2.78 4.84
CA VAL A 525 11.39 3.39 3.52
C VAL A 525 12.29 2.52 2.67
N GLY A 526 11.83 2.24 1.45
CA GLY A 526 12.58 1.52 0.43
C GLY A 526 13.59 2.41 -0.30
N ALA A 527 14.54 1.76 -0.97
CA ALA A 527 15.47 2.40 -1.88
C ALA A 527 14.72 3.19 -2.97
N GLY A 528 15.22 4.37 -3.32
CA GLY A 528 14.63 5.23 -4.36
C GLY A 528 13.20 5.70 -4.10
N THR A 529 12.61 5.37 -2.95
CA THR A 529 11.27 5.83 -2.61
C THR A 529 11.30 7.34 -2.38
N SER A 530 10.27 8.02 -2.90
CA SER A 530 10.10 9.47 -2.74
C SER A 530 8.88 9.73 -1.88
N VAL A 531 8.97 10.69 -0.96
CA VAL A 531 7.84 11.12 -0.14
C VAL A 531 7.72 12.62 -0.18
N THR A 532 6.49 13.12 -0.23
CA THR A 532 6.14 14.53 -0.27
C THR A 532 5.15 14.84 0.84
N ALA A 533 5.52 15.77 1.71
CA ALA A 533 4.63 16.36 2.70
C ALA A 533 4.40 17.84 2.37
N LEU A 534 3.15 18.31 2.53
CA LEU A 534 2.78 19.70 2.30
C LEU A 534 2.23 20.33 3.57
N TYR A 535 2.78 21.47 3.96
CA TYR A 535 2.22 22.32 5.00
C TYR A 535 1.63 23.58 4.38
N GLU A 536 0.40 23.93 4.73
CA GLU A 536 -0.12 25.29 4.53
C GLU A 536 0.34 26.15 5.71
N ILE A 537 1.10 27.20 5.44
CA ILE A 537 1.69 28.10 6.44
C ILE A 537 1.21 29.54 6.24
N THR A 538 0.94 30.22 7.35
CA THR A 538 0.56 31.64 7.35
C THR A 538 1.75 32.48 7.80
N PRO A 539 2.26 33.42 6.99
CA PRO A 539 3.32 34.33 7.42
C PRO A 539 2.93 35.14 8.66
N ALA A 540 3.92 35.48 9.49
CA ALA A 540 3.72 36.30 10.68
C ALA A 540 3.02 37.63 10.33
N GLY A 541 1.98 37.98 11.09
CA GLY A 541 1.16 39.17 10.87
C GLY A 541 -0.08 38.95 9.98
N ALA A 542 -0.23 37.79 9.33
CA ALA A 542 -1.39 37.44 8.50
C ALA A 542 -2.31 36.35 9.13
N GLY A 543 -2.05 35.97 10.38
CA GLY A 543 -2.80 34.93 11.11
C GLY A 543 -4.31 35.21 11.23
N GLN A 544 -5.10 34.14 11.27
CA GLN A 544 -6.56 34.18 11.42
C GLN A 544 -7.01 34.07 12.88
N VAL A 545 -6.17 33.52 13.75
CA VAL A 545 -6.43 33.34 15.18
C VAL A 545 -5.93 34.53 15.98
N ASP A 546 -6.82 35.10 16.80
CA ASP A 546 -6.47 36.20 17.70
C ASP A 546 -5.40 35.78 18.72
N PRO A 547 -4.39 36.62 18.98
CA PRO A 547 -3.40 36.34 20.01
C PRO A 547 -4.04 36.14 21.40
N LEU A 548 -3.50 35.22 22.18
CA LEU A 548 -3.95 34.98 23.55
C LEU A 548 -3.82 36.25 24.40
N ARG A 549 -4.94 36.71 24.97
CA ARG A 549 -4.97 37.87 25.89
C ARG A 549 -4.10 37.69 27.13
N TYR A 550 -3.94 36.45 27.59
CA TYR A 550 -3.24 36.12 28.84
C TYR A 550 -2.04 35.18 28.62
N GLY A 551 -1.70 34.87 27.37
CA GLY A 551 -0.54 34.06 27.02
C GLY A 551 0.62 34.96 26.62
N THR A 552 1.82 34.69 27.14
CA THR A 552 3.04 35.30 26.62
C THR A 552 3.60 34.41 25.52
N ALA A 553 3.46 34.83 24.27
CA ALA A 553 4.18 34.23 23.15
C ALA A 553 5.67 34.56 23.30
N SER A 554 6.47 33.59 23.73
CA SER A 554 7.92 33.71 23.75
C SER A 554 8.45 33.34 22.37
N ALA A 555 8.54 34.31 21.45
CA ALA A 555 9.32 34.11 20.23
C ALA A 555 10.81 34.26 20.59
N PRO A 556 11.64 33.21 20.47
CA PRO A 556 13.07 33.38 20.64
C PRO A 556 13.61 34.40 19.63
N ALA A 557 14.59 35.19 20.05
CA ALA A 557 15.21 36.19 19.20
C ALA A 557 16.16 35.51 18.19
N GLY A 558 15.94 35.79 16.90
CA GLY A 558 17.00 35.79 15.90
C GLY A 558 17.14 34.51 15.08
N GLY A 559 16.64 34.57 13.85
CA GLY A 559 16.91 33.63 12.77
C GLY A 559 16.06 34.03 11.57
N ASP A 560 16.65 34.11 10.37
CA ASP A 560 15.88 34.35 9.14
C ASP A 560 15.09 33.10 8.69
N GLU A 561 15.27 31.98 9.40
CA GLU A 561 14.63 30.69 9.19
C GLU A 561 13.11 30.74 9.44
N LEU A 562 12.36 30.07 8.57
CA LEU A 562 10.92 29.87 8.66
C LEU A 562 10.57 28.68 9.55
N ALA A 563 11.35 27.60 9.46
CA ALA A 563 11.16 26.35 10.19
C ALA A 563 12.48 25.56 10.25
N PHE A 564 12.48 24.48 11.04
CA PHE A 564 13.59 23.56 11.17
C PHE A 564 13.08 22.12 11.02
N LEU A 565 13.53 21.44 9.98
CA LEU A 565 13.17 20.07 9.65
C LEU A 565 14.13 19.10 10.33
N LYS A 566 13.58 18.09 11.01
CA LYS A 566 14.30 16.98 11.62
C LYS A 566 13.75 15.67 11.08
N LEU A 567 14.65 14.82 10.59
CA LEU A 567 14.34 13.46 10.16
C LEU A 567 15.11 12.49 11.04
N ARG A 568 14.39 11.63 11.75
CA ARG A 568 14.98 10.52 12.52
C ARG A 568 14.71 9.21 11.80
N TYR A 569 15.70 8.33 11.77
CA TYR A 569 15.62 7.04 11.08
C TYR A 569 16.63 6.05 11.66
N LYS A 570 16.41 4.75 11.44
CA LYS A 570 17.35 3.66 11.76
C LYS A 570 17.87 3.03 10.48
N LEU A 571 19.18 2.83 10.38
CA LEU A 571 19.76 2.08 9.26
C LEU A 571 19.34 0.59 9.32
N PRO A 572 19.33 -0.14 8.19
CA PRO A 572 18.92 -1.54 8.16
C PRO A 572 19.78 -2.39 9.11
N GLY A 573 19.12 -3.15 9.99
CA GLY A 573 19.78 -3.99 10.99
C GLY A 573 20.42 -3.24 12.17
N SER A 574 20.25 -1.91 12.27
CA SER A 574 20.68 -1.10 13.40
C SER A 574 19.50 -0.78 14.32
N ASP A 575 19.70 -0.93 15.62
CA ASP A 575 18.75 -0.43 16.64
C ASP A 575 19.04 1.04 17.04
N VAL A 576 20.09 1.64 16.48
CA VAL A 576 20.50 3.01 16.79
C VAL A 576 19.89 3.98 15.79
N SER A 577 19.10 4.92 16.30
CA SER A 577 18.48 6.01 15.54
C SER A 577 19.49 7.12 15.21
N GLN A 578 19.49 7.56 13.96
CA GLN A 578 20.23 8.71 13.45
C GLN A 578 19.32 9.93 13.29
N LEU A 579 19.92 11.12 13.18
CA LEU A 579 19.20 12.38 13.05
C LEU A 579 19.81 13.20 11.90
N LEU A 580 18.96 13.61 10.97
CA LEU A 580 19.27 14.58 9.92
C LEU A 580 18.49 15.88 10.21
N GLU A 581 19.15 17.02 10.11
CA GLU A 581 18.59 18.33 10.43
C GLU A 581 18.80 19.29 9.26
N VAL A 582 17.73 19.98 8.85
CA VAL A 582 17.74 20.92 7.72
C VAL A 582 16.99 22.21 8.10
N PRO A 583 17.68 23.36 8.16
CA PRO A 583 17.01 24.65 8.36
C PRO A 583 16.26 25.07 7.09
N VAL A 584 15.05 25.61 7.25
CA VAL A 584 14.25 26.18 6.17
C VAL A 584 14.48 27.68 6.14
N THR A 585 15.31 28.15 5.21
CA THR A 585 15.70 29.56 5.07
C THR A 585 14.84 30.29 4.03
N PRO A 586 14.91 31.63 3.92
CA PRO A 586 14.21 32.37 2.87
C PRO A 586 14.69 32.06 1.44
N GLU A 587 15.83 31.38 1.28
CA GLU A 587 16.40 31.05 -0.03
C GLU A 587 15.57 30.02 -0.81
N VAL A 588 14.78 29.22 -0.10
CA VAL A 588 13.86 28.25 -0.70
C VAL A 588 12.45 28.82 -0.93
N VAL A 589 12.27 30.14 -0.76
CA VAL A 589 10.99 30.82 -0.97
C VAL A 589 10.92 31.34 -2.40
N TYR A 590 9.88 30.92 -3.11
CA TYR A 590 9.55 31.32 -4.47
C TYR A 590 8.33 32.25 -4.44
N ASP A 591 8.35 33.29 -5.28
CA ASP A 591 7.25 34.25 -5.40
C ASP A 591 6.07 33.69 -6.22
N ASP A 592 6.33 32.75 -7.12
CA ASP A 592 5.32 32.05 -7.93
C ASP A 592 5.57 30.53 -7.85
N ILE A 593 4.47 29.75 -7.82
CA ILE A 593 4.54 28.29 -7.84
C ILE A 593 5.17 27.74 -9.12
N ALA A 594 5.06 28.46 -10.24
CA ALA A 594 5.72 28.08 -11.49
C ALA A 594 7.25 28.05 -11.35
N ASP A 595 7.82 28.95 -10.55
CA ASP A 595 9.26 29.02 -10.31
C ASP A 595 9.74 27.91 -9.34
N ALA A 596 8.86 27.40 -8.48
CA ALA A 596 9.13 26.24 -7.63
C ALA A 596 9.19 24.90 -8.42
N GLY A 597 8.74 24.92 -9.67
CA GLY A 597 8.87 23.83 -10.64
C GLY A 597 7.58 23.02 -10.84
N MET A 598 7.62 22.15 -11.87
CA MET A 598 6.45 21.36 -12.30
C MET A 598 5.92 20.44 -11.19
N ASP A 599 6.81 19.90 -10.36
CA ASP A 599 6.46 19.00 -9.27
C ASP A 599 5.73 19.72 -8.13
N ALA A 600 6.10 20.97 -7.84
CA ALA A 600 5.38 21.81 -6.89
C ALA A 600 3.96 22.11 -7.39
N GLN A 601 3.82 22.49 -8.67
CA GLN A 601 2.53 22.71 -9.30
C GLN A 601 1.65 21.45 -9.27
N PHE A 602 2.23 20.30 -9.61
CA PHE A 602 1.48 19.04 -9.65
C PHE A 602 1.05 18.58 -8.26
N ALA A 603 1.95 18.57 -7.27
CA ALA A 603 1.63 18.22 -5.89
C ALA A 603 0.52 19.11 -5.32
N ALA A 604 0.58 20.43 -5.58
CA ALA A 604 -0.46 21.35 -5.16
C ALA A 604 -1.81 21.08 -5.86
N ALA A 605 -1.81 20.71 -7.15
CA ALA A 605 -3.04 20.32 -7.85
C ALA A 605 -3.66 19.05 -7.25
N VAL A 606 -2.86 18.04 -6.93
CA VAL A 606 -3.31 16.80 -6.29
C VAL A 606 -3.87 17.08 -4.89
N ALA A 607 -3.21 17.95 -4.12
CA ALA A 607 -3.69 18.39 -2.81
C ALA A 607 -5.04 19.11 -2.92
N ALA A 608 -5.21 20.02 -3.88
CA ALA A 608 -6.47 20.71 -4.13
C ALA A 608 -7.58 19.73 -4.55
N PHE A 609 -7.27 18.77 -5.43
CA PHE A 609 -8.19 17.70 -5.82
C PHE A 609 -8.67 16.87 -4.63
N GLY A 610 -7.75 16.38 -3.80
CA GLY A 610 -8.07 15.58 -2.62
C GLY A 610 -8.93 16.36 -1.61
N GLN A 611 -8.56 17.61 -1.32
CA GLN A 611 -9.36 18.50 -0.47
C GLN A 611 -10.78 18.71 -1.03
N LYS A 612 -10.91 18.91 -2.35
CA LYS A 612 -12.22 19.13 -2.99
C LYS A 612 -13.08 17.87 -2.99
N LEU A 613 -12.52 16.69 -3.27
CA LEU A 613 -13.25 15.42 -3.18
C LEU A 613 -13.75 15.17 -1.75
N LYS A 614 -12.88 15.34 -0.77
CA LYS A 614 -13.17 15.20 0.66
C LYS A 614 -14.09 16.30 1.20
N SER A 615 -14.43 17.33 0.41
CA SER A 615 -15.15 18.52 0.89
C SER A 615 -14.50 19.11 2.16
N SER A 616 -13.17 19.24 2.14
CA SER A 616 -12.35 19.84 3.20
C SER A 616 -12.82 21.25 3.53
N ALA A 617 -12.59 21.68 4.77
CA ALA A 617 -12.85 23.06 5.18
C ALA A 617 -11.92 24.09 4.51
N TYR A 618 -10.77 23.66 3.98
CA TYR A 618 -9.66 24.56 3.60
C TYR A 618 -9.37 24.62 2.09
N GLY A 619 -9.91 23.70 1.27
CA GLY A 619 -9.58 23.58 -0.16
C GLY A 619 -10.77 23.60 -1.12
N THR A 620 -11.88 24.27 -0.77
CA THR A 620 -13.09 24.35 -1.62
C THR A 620 -13.16 25.58 -2.51
N ALA A 621 -12.20 26.51 -2.38
CA ALA A 621 -12.19 27.78 -3.10
C ALA A 621 -11.91 27.63 -4.60
N MET A 622 -11.03 26.69 -4.99
CA MET A 622 -10.71 26.45 -6.40
C MET A 622 -11.82 25.65 -7.08
N ASP A 623 -12.18 26.05 -8.29
CA ASP A 623 -13.06 25.29 -9.17
C ASP A 623 -12.32 24.12 -9.85
N TRP A 624 -13.04 23.20 -10.49
CA TRP A 624 -12.38 22.05 -11.14
C TRP A 624 -11.50 22.46 -12.31
N ALA A 625 -11.83 23.55 -13.01
CA ALA A 625 -11.06 24.02 -14.16
C ALA A 625 -9.71 24.62 -13.72
N GLU A 626 -9.68 25.32 -12.59
CA GLU A 626 -8.47 25.87 -11.97
C GLU A 626 -7.54 24.74 -11.49
N ILE A 627 -8.08 23.73 -10.79
CA ILE A 627 -7.29 22.57 -10.36
C ILE A 627 -6.73 21.82 -11.57
N ARG A 628 -7.54 21.66 -12.60
CA ARG A 628 -7.15 21.02 -13.86
C ARG A 628 -6.04 21.79 -14.58
N ALA A 629 -6.14 23.12 -14.66
CA ALA A 629 -5.12 23.96 -15.26
C ALA A 629 -3.78 23.86 -14.51
N LEU A 630 -3.83 23.84 -13.16
CA LEU A 630 -2.64 23.66 -12.34
C LEU A 630 -2.00 22.27 -12.55
N ALA A 631 -2.82 21.21 -12.60
CA ALA A 631 -2.35 19.85 -12.90
C ALA A 631 -1.71 19.75 -14.30
N GLN A 632 -2.25 20.47 -15.29
CA GLN A 632 -1.67 20.55 -16.63
C GLN A 632 -0.32 21.24 -16.65
N ALA A 633 -0.17 22.35 -15.92
CA ALA A 633 1.10 23.05 -15.81
C ALA A 633 2.19 22.16 -15.19
N GLY A 634 1.82 21.36 -14.18
CA GLY A 634 2.70 20.40 -13.52
C GLY A 634 2.85 19.03 -14.21
N ARG A 635 2.27 18.79 -15.39
CA ARG A 635 2.27 17.44 -16.00
C ARG A 635 3.67 16.91 -16.32
N GLY A 636 4.58 17.78 -16.78
CA GLY A 636 5.93 17.36 -17.18
C GLY A 636 5.95 16.33 -18.32
N ALA A 637 7.02 15.52 -18.37
CA ALA A 637 7.26 14.51 -19.39
C ALA A 637 6.29 13.32 -19.31
N ASP A 638 5.96 12.88 -18.09
CA ASP A 638 4.95 11.84 -17.79
C ASP A 638 5.07 10.58 -18.67
N GLU A 639 6.26 9.99 -18.74
CA GLU A 639 6.53 8.82 -19.61
C GLU A 639 5.61 7.62 -19.31
N GLY A 640 5.23 7.45 -18.04
CA GLY A 640 4.28 6.42 -17.59
C GLY A 640 2.80 6.78 -17.80
N GLY A 641 2.49 8.04 -18.13
CA GLY A 641 1.11 8.51 -18.37
C GLY A 641 0.25 8.69 -17.12
N TYR A 642 0.84 8.62 -15.92
CA TYR A 642 0.12 8.70 -14.64
C TYR A 642 -0.46 10.11 -14.39
N ARG A 643 0.31 11.17 -14.67
CA ARG A 643 -0.15 12.55 -14.48
C ARG A 643 -1.24 12.90 -15.50
N ALA A 644 -1.14 12.38 -16.73
CA ALA A 644 -2.18 12.50 -17.75
C ALA A 644 -3.45 11.72 -17.39
N GLU A 645 -3.34 10.55 -16.76
CA GLU A 645 -4.49 9.82 -16.20
C GLU A 645 -5.18 10.63 -15.10
N PHE A 646 -4.42 11.17 -14.16
CA PHE A 646 -4.94 12.03 -13.10
C PHE A 646 -5.74 13.22 -13.65
N ILE A 647 -5.23 13.87 -14.70
CA ILE A 647 -5.94 14.96 -15.38
C ILE A 647 -7.29 14.49 -15.96
N ARG A 648 -7.39 13.24 -16.45
CA ARG A 648 -8.68 12.68 -16.89
C ARG A 648 -9.61 12.38 -15.70
N LEU A 649 -9.07 11.91 -14.58
CA LEU A 649 -9.85 11.69 -13.36
C LEU A 649 -10.44 12.99 -12.80
N LEU A 650 -9.72 14.12 -12.95
CA LEU A 650 -10.25 15.46 -12.65
C LEU A 650 -11.51 15.76 -13.49
N ASP A 651 -11.49 15.46 -14.79
CA ASP A 651 -12.64 15.65 -15.67
C ASP A 651 -13.83 14.76 -15.24
N MET A 652 -13.55 13.52 -14.83
CA MET A 652 -14.58 12.61 -14.30
C MET A 652 -15.17 13.09 -12.97
N ALA A 653 -14.33 13.54 -12.03
CA ALA A 653 -14.76 14.10 -10.76
C ALA A 653 -15.61 15.36 -10.96
N ALA A 654 -15.24 16.22 -11.91
CA ALA A 654 -16.01 17.41 -12.26
C ALA A 654 -17.42 17.08 -12.79
N LEU A 655 -17.57 15.98 -13.54
CA LEU A 655 -18.86 15.49 -14.01
C LEU A 655 -19.72 14.92 -12.87
N LEU A 656 -19.10 14.18 -11.95
CA LEU A 656 -19.78 13.53 -10.83
C LEU A 656 -20.14 14.49 -9.68
N LYS A 657 -19.30 15.52 -9.46
CA LYS A 657 -19.46 16.54 -8.41
C LYS A 657 -19.24 17.95 -8.99
N PRO A 658 -20.16 18.50 -9.79
CA PRO A 658 -19.98 19.81 -10.40
C PRO A 658 -19.79 20.95 -9.39
N ASP A 659 -19.09 22.01 -9.80
CA ASP A 659 -18.96 23.21 -8.97
C ASP A 659 -20.33 23.79 -8.59
N GLY A 660 -20.49 24.15 -7.31
CA GLY A 660 -21.76 24.67 -6.78
C GLY A 660 -22.82 23.63 -6.44
N SER A 661 -22.57 22.32 -6.63
CA SER A 661 -23.42 21.29 -6.04
C SER A 661 -23.20 21.27 -4.52
N ALA A 662 -24.04 21.98 -3.76
CA ALA A 662 -24.06 21.87 -2.31
C ALA A 662 -24.25 20.40 -1.91
N SER A 663 -23.40 19.88 -1.02
CA SER A 663 -23.55 18.52 -0.48
C SER A 663 -24.96 18.38 0.07
N ARG A 664 -25.79 17.53 -0.55
CA ARG A 664 -27.08 17.14 0.03
C ARG A 664 -26.89 16.11 1.11
#